data_AF-A0A7V8ZRP8-F1
#
_entry.id   AF-A0A7V8ZRP8-F1
#
_cell.length_a   1.000
_cell.length_b   1.000
_cell.length_c   1.000
_cell.angle_alpha   90.00
_cell.angle_beta   90.00
_cell.angle_gamma   90.00
#
_symmetry.space_group_name_H-M   'P 1'
#
loop_
_entity.id
_entity.type
_entity.pdbx_description
1 polymer ?
#
loop_
_entity_poly.entity_id
_entity_poly.type
_entity_poly.pdbx_seq_one_letter_code
_entity_poly.pdbx_strand_id
1 'polypeptide(L)'
;MSESIVVFSHLRWDFVYQRPQHLLSRLARNRRVIFFQEPVLSKEPQAFLDIARPHANLVICTPRTPIATPGFHDQQLPYLNPLLQKVLGDEAVSDYIAWFYTPMALPLIKDLPPRAIVYDCMDELSAFKNAPRQLLQRETALLKAADIVFTGGPSLYEAKKDRHANVHCFASSVEAGHFAQGRAGGDEPGMQAQLPRPRLGFFGVLDERLDLDLLDALALAHPEWQIVMVGPVVKIDPASLPRQPNIHYFGQQSYQDLPKFIGGWDVCLLPFALNAATRYISPTKTLEYMAAERPIVSTPIVDVAAPYGDIVYIAESRERFIEQCERALSATPDERETRFRKMREVLGRTSWDATAAAVAALLENLHGHQPEPAAAALLSKATRPAESDDALQQQRLTPMKTDASKSSPVVVIGAGPTGLSAAYHLGSEALLLEKNATVGGWCRSIEDGGFTFDYAGHIMFSNDPYVHQMYQMLLGDNVHWQEREAWVYSKNVYTRYPFQGALYGLPPEVARECIVGAIEARFGSIAPVSAGKTEKIMDCCGDGLLEAEAPLGKYRSAGNDRRKSPRNFEDFIYRVWGAGIARHFAIPYNRKIWAHPLQDMETSWLGGRVPLPDLGEMIEGALRPVAKPMGPNARFGYPLRGGFQALMNGFLPHLKGELKLNTAVAGVSPAQRCVILADGSSHSYRALISTMPLPQLIRMTGNEAPAEVRAAAQALRHVPVRCVNLGIGRENITEKHWIYYPEETVFHRIFVQGNASPHCNPPGGFGLTCEITYSEHKPLPCDGDALIESCIADCVKVGVIRGDDAIVVRNQVDMPYAYVLYDHGRAKNVAVIRAWLAAHDILLAGRYSEWEYYNSDHAFLAGKKAAEQVSAQTMREQQATA
;
A
#
# COMPACT_ATOMS: atom_id res chain seq x y z
N MET A 1 34.65 -9.88 26.85
CA MET A 1 34.67 -8.55 26.21
C MET A 1 33.23 -8.04 26.22
N SER A 2 32.99 -6.77 26.55
CA SER A 2 31.63 -6.20 26.51
C SER A 2 31.11 -6.24 25.07
N GLU A 3 29.94 -6.86 24.86
CA GLU A 3 29.28 -6.94 23.54
C GLU A 3 29.09 -5.53 22.96
N SER A 4 29.37 -5.36 21.67
CA SER A 4 29.17 -4.08 20.96
C SER A 4 27.83 -4.10 20.22
N ILE A 5 27.16 -2.94 20.15
CA ILE A 5 25.91 -2.75 19.42
C ILE A 5 26.14 -1.67 18.36
N VAL A 6 25.86 -1.99 17.10
CA VAL A 6 25.87 -1.04 15.99
C VAL A 6 24.44 -0.77 15.60
N VAL A 7 23.99 0.46 15.80
CA VAL A 7 22.61 0.89 15.61
C VAL A 7 22.49 1.66 14.30
N PHE A 8 21.53 1.29 13.48
CA PHE A 8 21.18 2.00 12.25
C PHE A 8 19.86 2.74 12.44
N SER A 9 19.91 4.07 12.42
CA SER A 9 18.78 4.92 12.80
C SER A 9 18.45 5.97 11.74
N HIS A 10 17.17 6.05 11.37
CA HIS A 10 16.62 7.17 10.61
C HIS A 10 16.33 8.40 11.50
N LEU A 11 16.48 8.25 12.81
CA LEU A 11 16.30 9.30 13.80
C LEU A 11 17.66 9.87 14.22
N ARG A 12 17.71 11.18 14.39
CA ARG A 12 18.87 11.89 14.92
C ARG A 12 18.89 11.82 16.44
N TRP A 13 20.08 11.66 17.00
CA TRP A 13 20.29 11.57 18.44
C TRP A 13 19.93 12.86 19.16
N ASP A 14 20.31 14.00 18.59
CA ASP A 14 20.17 15.37 19.09
C ASP A 14 18.87 16.06 18.66
N PHE A 15 18.01 15.37 17.92
CA PHE A 15 16.65 15.82 17.64
C PHE A 15 15.72 15.50 18.83
N VAL A 16 14.44 15.22 18.61
CA VAL A 16 13.49 14.92 19.68
C VAL A 16 13.93 13.69 20.49
N TYR A 17 14.07 13.88 21.80
CA TYR A 17 14.48 12.84 22.74
C TYR A 17 13.34 11.83 22.94
N GLN A 18 13.60 10.55 22.66
CA GLN A 18 12.58 9.50 22.65
C GLN A 18 13.20 8.12 22.94
N ARG A 19 12.46 7.05 22.62
CA ARG A 19 12.81 5.65 22.93
C ARG A 19 14.27 5.24 22.63
N PRO A 20 14.87 5.54 21.46
CA PRO A 20 16.24 5.14 21.17
C PRO A 20 17.24 5.72 22.17
N GLN A 21 17.10 7.00 22.53
CA GLN A 21 17.98 7.63 23.50
C GLN A 21 17.82 7.01 24.88
N HIS A 22 16.59 6.72 25.33
CA HIS A 22 16.36 6.07 26.62
C HIS A 22 16.95 4.67 26.72
N LEU A 23 16.73 3.82 25.70
CA LEU A 23 17.21 2.44 25.71
C LEU A 23 18.72 2.37 25.52
N LEU A 24 19.25 3.05 24.50
CA LEU A 24 20.64 2.91 24.12
C LEU A 24 21.59 3.58 25.10
N SER A 25 21.20 4.69 25.73
CA SER A 25 22.03 5.29 26.80
C SER A 25 22.16 4.38 28.02
N ARG A 26 21.10 3.61 28.35
CA ARG A 26 21.10 2.63 29.44
C ARG A 26 21.91 1.39 29.08
N LEU A 27 21.77 0.88 27.86
CA LEU A 27 22.60 -0.22 27.35
C LEU A 27 24.08 0.19 27.27
N ALA A 28 24.37 1.44 26.92
CA ALA A 28 25.73 1.98 26.85
C ALA A 28 26.46 2.04 28.21
N ARG A 29 25.76 1.87 29.35
CA ARG A 29 26.41 1.76 30.67
C ARG A 29 27.35 0.56 30.73
N ASN A 30 26.99 -0.54 30.07
CA ASN A 30 27.70 -1.83 30.16
C ASN A 30 28.15 -2.39 28.79
N ARG A 31 27.72 -1.78 27.68
CA ARG A 31 28.01 -2.20 26.30
C ARG A 31 28.55 -1.03 25.50
N ARG A 32 29.36 -1.29 24.47
CA ARG A 32 29.75 -0.25 23.51
C ARG A 32 28.62 -0.07 22.50
N VAL A 33 28.20 1.16 22.24
CA VAL A 33 27.13 1.49 21.29
C VAL A 33 27.66 2.46 20.24
N ILE A 34 27.57 2.06 18.97
CA ILE A 34 27.82 2.92 17.81
C ILE A 34 26.47 3.25 17.18
N PHE A 35 26.05 4.51 17.26
CA PHE A 35 24.79 5.01 16.73
C PHE A 35 25.01 5.66 15.36
N PHE A 36 24.80 4.88 14.31
CA PHE A 36 24.97 5.29 12.91
C PHE A 36 23.68 5.88 12.36
N GLN A 37 23.68 7.20 12.21
CA GLN A 37 22.53 7.95 11.75
C GLN A 37 22.42 7.95 10.22
N GLU A 38 21.25 8.34 9.72
CA GLU A 38 21.07 8.59 8.29
C GLU A 38 22.04 9.70 7.79
N PRO A 39 22.42 9.72 6.51
CA PRO A 39 23.34 10.75 6.00
C PRO A 39 22.73 12.16 6.01
N VAL A 40 23.58 13.18 6.07
CA VAL A 40 23.25 14.58 5.80
C VAL A 40 23.98 15.03 4.54
N LEU A 41 23.29 15.79 3.70
CA LEU A 41 23.88 16.38 2.50
C LEU A 41 25.05 17.30 2.89
N SER A 42 26.18 17.08 2.25
CA SER A 42 27.37 17.92 2.32
C SER A 42 27.67 18.51 0.94
N LYS A 43 28.23 19.73 0.94
CA LYS A 43 28.77 20.34 -0.28
C LYS A 43 30.17 19.83 -0.63
N GLU A 44 30.81 19.14 0.32
CA GLU A 44 32.12 18.53 0.09
C GLU A 44 31.99 17.32 -0.86
N PRO A 45 32.91 17.18 -1.82
CA PRO A 45 32.87 16.07 -2.79
C PRO A 45 33.20 14.72 -2.14
N GLN A 46 33.95 14.72 -1.03
CA GLN A 46 34.32 13.51 -0.30
C GLN A 46 33.39 13.30 0.90
N ALA A 47 32.91 12.06 1.06
CA ALA A 47 32.10 11.70 2.22
C ALA A 47 32.97 11.53 3.48
N PHE A 48 32.45 11.98 4.63
CA PHE A 48 33.12 11.89 5.93
C PHE A 48 32.11 11.65 7.06
N LEU A 49 32.60 11.35 8.27
CA LEU A 49 31.76 11.18 9.47
C LEU A 49 31.98 12.37 10.41
N ASP A 50 30.88 12.98 10.85
CA ASP A 50 30.88 13.74 12.11
C ASP A 50 30.70 12.75 13.26
N ILE A 51 31.60 12.81 14.23
CA ILE A 51 31.59 11.91 15.39
C ILE A 51 31.34 12.73 16.67
N ALA A 52 30.32 12.33 17.44
CA ALA A 52 30.06 12.87 18.76
C ALA A 52 30.10 11.76 19.82
N ARG A 53 30.63 12.06 21.02
CA ARG A 53 30.72 11.11 22.13
C ARG A 53 30.06 11.67 23.39
N PRO A 54 28.72 11.60 23.49
CA PRO A 54 28.00 12.10 24.66
C PRO A 54 28.29 11.30 25.94
N HIS A 55 28.77 10.05 25.81
CA HIS A 55 29.18 9.20 26.92
C HIS A 55 30.36 8.32 26.49
N ALA A 56 31.14 7.80 27.46
CA ALA A 56 32.37 7.04 27.18
C ALA A 56 32.17 5.82 26.26
N ASN A 57 31.00 5.19 26.30
CA ASN A 57 30.66 3.98 25.55
C ASN A 57 29.66 4.23 24.41
N LEU A 58 29.32 5.49 24.11
CA LEU A 58 28.36 5.84 23.07
C LEU A 58 29.03 6.74 22.04
N VAL A 59 29.10 6.25 20.81
CA VAL A 59 29.63 6.98 19.66
C VAL A 59 28.50 7.25 18.70
N ILE A 60 28.24 8.51 18.40
CA ILE A 60 27.26 8.93 17.41
C ILE A 60 28.00 9.25 16.12
N CYS A 61 27.59 8.60 15.04
CA CYS A 61 28.16 8.78 13.72
C CYS A 61 27.11 9.41 12.81
N THR A 62 27.40 10.61 12.31
CA THR A 62 26.55 11.30 11.34
C THR A 62 27.29 11.37 10.01
N PRO A 63 26.93 10.54 9.02
CA PRO A 63 27.55 10.58 7.71
C PRO A 63 27.24 11.88 6.98
N ARG A 64 28.27 12.49 6.40
CA ARG A 64 28.19 13.63 5.48
C ARG A 64 28.49 13.11 4.09
N THR A 65 27.53 13.24 3.18
CA THR A 65 27.62 12.66 1.83
C THR A 65 27.26 13.69 0.77
N PRO A 66 27.81 13.61 -0.45
CA PRO A 66 27.44 14.51 -1.55
C PRO A 66 26.08 14.18 -2.19
N ILE A 67 25.34 13.20 -1.65
CA ILE A 67 24.10 12.68 -2.23
C ILE A 67 22.89 13.36 -1.59
N ALA A 68 22.07 14.01 -2.42
CA ALA A 68 20.89 14.74 -1.98
C ALA A 68 19.71 13.82 -1.56
N THR A 69 19.72 12.57 -2.01
CA THR A 69 18.66 11.61 -1.69
C THR A 69 18.70 11.24 -0.20
N PRO A 70 17.58 11.37 0.53
CA PRO A 70 17.57 11.23 1.99
C PRO A 70 17.69 9.78 2.46
N GLY A 71 17.98 9.60 3.75
CA GLY A 71 17.95 8.29 4.40
C GLY A 71 19.04 7.32 3.91
N PHE A 72 18.79 6.02 4.09
CA PHE A 72 19.67 4.95 3.63
C PHE A 72 19.32 4.46 2.21
N HIS A 73 19.11 5.40 1.29
CA HIS A 73 18.81 5.09 -0.10
C HIS A 73 19.99 4.40 -0.80
N ASP A 74 19.77 3.64 -1.89
CA ASP A 74 20.82 2.89 -2.58
C ASP A 74 21.98 3.74 -3.07
N GLN A 75 21.69 4.99 -3.47
CA GLN A 75 22.70 5.96 -3.88
C GLN A 75 23.64 6.38 -2.73
N GLN A 76 23.23 6.22 -1.48
CA GLN A 76 24.03 6.54 -0.31
C GLN A 76 25.02 5.40 0.03
N LEU A 77 24.66 4.15 -0.27
CA LEU A 77 25.41 2.96 0.16
C LEU A 77 26.90 2.95 -0.24
N PRO A 78 27.30 3.37 -1.47
CA PRO A 78 28.71 3.43 -1.85
C PRO A 78 29.56 4.36 -0.97
N TYR A 79 28.95 5.39 -0.37
CA TYR A 79 29.60 6.30 0.56
C TYR A 79 29.50 5.84 2.00
N LEU A 80 28.37 5.23 2.38
CA LEU A 80 28.14 4.78 3.75
C LEU A 80 28.95 3.52 4.10
N ASN A 81 29.12 2.58 3.17
CA ASN A 81 29.84 1.33 3.42
C ASN A 81 31.30 1.57 3.87
N PRO A 82 32.13 2.37 3.15
CA PRO A 82 33.49 2.67 3.61
C PRO A 82 33.54 3.42 4.94
N LEU A 83 32.59 4.33 5.19
CA LEU A 83 32.53 5.08 6.44
C LEU A 83 32.17 4.18 7.63
N LEU A 84 31.24 3.25 7.43
CA LEU A 84 30.89 2.24 8.43
C LEU A 84 32.09 1.34 8.73
N GLN A 85 32.76 0.80 7.70
CA GLN A 85 33.97 -0.01 7.89
C GLN A 85 35.06 0.74 8.64
N LYS A 86 35.29 2.01 8.29
CA LYS A 86 36.26 2.86 8.95
C LYS A 86 35.95 3.01 10.45
N VAL A 87 34.72 3.36 10.82
CA VAL A 87 34.39 3.54 12.24
C VAL A 87 34.43 2.24 13.03
N LEU A 88 34.05 1.10 12.43
CA LEU A 88 34.19 -0.20 13.09
C LEU A 88 35.67 -0.55 13.32
N GLY A 89 36.55 -0.21 12.36
CA GLY A 89 38.00 -0.35 12.52
C GLY A 89 38.58 0.58 13.59
N ASP A 90 38.24 1.87 13.55
CA ASP A 90 38.71 2.89 14.50
C ASP A 90 38.25 2.59 15.94
N GLU A 91 37.05 2.04 16.13
CA GLU A 91 36.52 1.63 17.44
C GLU A 91 36.90 0.20 17.86
N ALA A 92 37.70 -0.50 17.04
CA ALA A 92 38.11 -1.90 17.22
C ALA A 92 36.93 -2.86 17.47
N VAL A 93 35.85 -2.71 16.69
CA VAL A 93 34.64 -3.54 16.76
C VAL A 93 34.66 -4.60 15.66
N SER A 94 34.86 -5.86 16.06
CA SER A 94 34.84 -7.03 15.17
C SER A 94 33.67 -7.99 15.44
N ASP A 95 33.11 -7.96 16.65
CA ASP A 95 31.94 -8.76 17.07
C ASP A 95 30.86 -7.83 17.63
N TYR A 96 29.67 -7.85 17.01
CA TYR A 96 28.62 -6.89 17.32
C TYR A 96 27.21 -7.36 16.99
N ILE A 97 26.22 -6.79 17.69
CA ILE A 97 24.79 -6.87 17.33
C ILE A 97 24.44 -5.72 16.40
N ALA A 98 23.77 -6.00 15.28
CA ALA A 98 23.19 -4.98 14.41
C ALA A 98 21.77 -4.65 14.87
N TRP A 99 21.52 -3.41 15.26
CA TRP A 99 20.22 -2.93 15.74
C TRP A 99 19.58 -1.98 14.73
N PHE A 100 18.42 -2.31 14.20
CA PHE A 100 17.74 -1.53 13.17
C PHE A 100 16.53 -0.79 13.74
N TYR A 101 16.51 0.54 13.54
CA TYR A 101 15.29 1.35 13.61
C TYR A 101 14.71 1.66 12.24
N THR A 102 15.40 1.26 11.16
CA THR A 102 14.91 1.43 9.79
C THR A 102 15.33 0.24 8.93
N PRO A 103 14.39 -0.37 8.19
CA PRO A 103 14.73 -1.42 7.23
C PRO A 103 15.64 -0.92 6.10
N MET A 104 15.63 0.39 5.83
CA MET A 104 16.42 0.97 4.74
C MET A 104 17.92 0.74 4.93
N ALA A 105 18.42 0.59 6.15
CA ALA A 105 19.84 0.38 6.41
C ALA A 105 20.30 -1.08 6.25
N LEU A 106 19.39 -2.05 6.06
CA LEU A 106 19.72 -3.48 5.95
C LEU A 106 20.88 -3.80 4.98
N PRO A 107 21.02 -3.13 3.81
CA PRO A 107 22.14 -3.42 2.91
C PRO A 107 23.53 -3.12 3.47
N LEU A 108 23.66 -2.27 4.50
CA LEU A 108 24.97 -1.88 5.07
C LEU A 108 25.70 -3.05 5.76
N ILE A 109 24.96 -4.06 6.24
CA ILE A 109 25.55 -5.21 6.93
C ILE A 109 25.85 -6.39 6.00
N LYS A 110 25.60 -6.26 4.69
CA LYS A 110 25.77 -7.34 3.71
C LYS A 110 27.18 -7.94 3.75
N ASP A 111 28.19 -7.07 3.76
CA ASP A 111 29.61 -7.44 3.73
C ASP A 111 30.27 -7.34 5.12
N LEU A 112 29.45 -7.14 6.16
CA LEU A 112 29.84 -6.99 7.56
C LEU A 112 28.89 -7.80 8.44
N PRO A 113 28.88 -9.14 8.35
CA PRO A 113 27.86 -9.95 9.02
C PRO A 113 27.91 -9.75 10.54
N PRO A 114 26.81 -9.34 11.18
CA PRO A 114 26.74 -9.19 12.63
C PRO A 114 26.55 -10.55 13.30
N ARG A 115 26.77 -10.58 14.61
CA ARG A 115 26.55 -11.74 15.47
C ARG A 115 25.06 -12.06 15.66
N ALA A 116 24.25 -11.00 15.72
CA ALA A 116 22.79 -11.07 15.79
C ALA A 116 22.17 -9.79 15.22
N ILE A 117 20.93 -9.88 14.76
CA ILE A 117 20.15 -8.79 14.19
C ILE A 117 18.93 -8.53 15.08
N VAL A 118 18.85 -7.30 15.60
CA VAL A 118 17.69 -6.77 16.32
C VAL A 118 16.94 -5.83 15.39
N TYR A 119 15.63 -6.03 15.24
CA TYR A 119 14.77 -5.05 14.60
C TYR A 119 13.83 -4.41 15.64
N ASP A 120 14.07 -3.14 15.99
CA ASP A 120 13.18 -2.36 16.87
C ASP A 120 12.21 -1.53 16.02
N CYS A 121 11.06 -2.14 15.73
CA CYS A 121 9.96 -1.58 14.97
C CYS A 121 9.14 -0.66 15.89
N MET A 122 9.50 0.63 15.95
CA MET A 122 8.80 1.62 16.78
C MET A 122 7.58 2.21 16.09
N ASP A 123 7.67 2.41 14.77
CA ASP A 123 6.65 3.03 13.93
C ASP A 123 6.46 2.19 12.66
N GLU A 124 5.26 2.24 12.08
CA GLU A 124 5.00 1.70 10.75
C GLU A 124 5.52 2.67 9.68
N LEU A 125 6.83 2.69 9.47
CA LEU A 125 7.51 3.63 8.58
C LEU A 125 6.98 3.60 7.13
N SER A 126 6.40 2.47 6.71
CA SER A 126 5.78 2.35 5.38
C SER A 126 4.49 3.16 5.23
N ALA A 127 3.86 3.56 6.34
CA ALA A 127 2.61 4.30 6.36
C ALA A 127 2.78 5.83 6.39
N PHE A 128 4.02 6.34 6.49
CA PHE A 128 4.30 7.78 6.42
C PHE A 128 4.18 8.30 4.98
N LYS A 129 3.84 9.58 4.81
CA LYS A 129 3.82 10.19 3.47
C LYS A 129 5.21 10.11 2.84
N ASN A 130 5.23 9.82 1.54
CA ASN A 130 6.44 9.71 0.74
C ASN A 130 7.43 8.61 1.20
N ALA A 131 6.97 7.58 1.91
CA ALA A 131 7.81 6.45 2.27
C ALA A 131 8.44 5.80 1.01
N PRO A 132 9.76 5.55 0.99
CA PRO A 132 10.42 4.92 -0.16
C PRO A 132 9.83 3.53 -0.46
N ARG A 133 9.65 3.20 -1.74
CA ARG A 133 9.08 1.90 -2.17
C ARG A 133 9.85 0.69 -1.67
N GLN A 134 11.18 0.83 -1.56
CA GLN A 134 12.06 -0.23 -1.06
C GLN A 134 11.82 -0.56 0.42
N LEU A 135 11.17 0.33 1.19
CA LEU A 135 10.99 0.17 2.63
C LEU A 135 10.19 -1.08 2.97
N LEU A 136 9.08 -1.35 2.29
CA LEU A 136 8.25 -2.56 2.51
C LEU A 136 9.01 -3.86 2.19
N GLN A 137 9.77 -3.85 1.09
CA GLN A 137 10.57 -5.00 0.68
C GLN A 137 11.68 -5.29 1.68
N ARG A 138 12.38 -4.23 2.12
CA ARG A 138 13.43 -4.34 3.13
C ARG A 138 12.90 -4.67 4.50
N GLU A 139 11.71 -4.20 4.87
CA GLU A 139 11.06 -4.57 6.13
C GLU A 139 10.79 -6.07 6.14
N THR A 140 10.24 -6.61 5.04
CA THR A 140 10.01 -8.04 4.90
C THR A 140 11.30 -8.84 4.97
N ALA A 141 12.38 -8.34 4.37
CA ALA A 141 13.70 -8.99 4.45
C ALA A 141 14.28 -8.92 5.86
N LEU A 142 14.20 -7.77 6.52
CA LEU A 142 14.70 -7.55 7.88
C LEU A 142 13.93 -8.39 8.91
N LEU A 143 12.60 -8.48 8.79
CA LEU A 143 11.79 -9.35 9.65
C LEU A 143 12.16 -10.83 9.52
N LYS A 144 12.63 -11.27 8.34
CA LYS A 144 13.10 -12.64 8.13
C LYS A 144 14.53 -12.86 8.64
N ALA A 145 15.35 -11.82 8.61
CA ALA A 145 16.76 -11.88 9.00
C ALA A 145 17.00 -11.57 10.48
N ALA A 146 16.07 -10.89 11.15
CA ALA A 146 16.17 -10.54 12.56
C ALA A 146 16.12 -11.79 13.44
N ASP A 147 16.98 -11.86 14.45
CA ASP A 147 16.91 -12.90 15.48
C ASP A 147 15.85 -12.54 16.53
N ILE A 148 15.60 -11.24 16.71
CA ILE A 148 14.60 -10.72 17.63
C ILE A 148 14.00 -9.41 17.11
N VAL A 149 12.69 -9.27 17.29
CA VAL A 149 11.94 -8.08 16.90
C VAL A 149 11.32 -7.46 18.14
N PHE A 150 11.56 -6.16 18.33
CA PHE A 150 10.88 -5.36 19.34
C PHE A 150 9.83 -4.48 18.68
N THR A 151 8.69 -4.32 19.34
CA THR A 151 7.63 -3.41 18.89
C THR A 151 7.36 -2.32 19.92
N GLY A 152 7.12 -1.09 19.44
CA GLY A 152 6.93 0.10 20.28
C GLY A 152 5.57 0.21 20.99
N GLY A 153 4.60 -0.64 20.63
CA GLY A 153 3.25 -0.65 21.21
C GLY A 153 2.46 -1.93 20.92
N PRO A 154 1.34 -2.16 21.63
CA PRO A 154 0.49 -3.34 21.45
C PRO A 154 -0.08 -3.48 20.03
N SER A 155 -0.52 -2.39 19.40
CA SER A 155 -1.07 -2.44 18.04
C SER A 155 -0.02 -2.89 17.01
N LEU A 156 1.22 -2.39 17.12
CA LEU A 156 2.34 -2.85 16.30
C LEU A 156 2.69 -4.31 16.60
N TYR A 157 2.71 -4.71 17.88
CA TYR A 157 2.95 -6.10 18.27
C TYR A 157 1.96 -7.05 17.59
N GLU A 158 0.67 -6.75 17.68
CA GLU A 158 -0.39 -7.54 17.06
C GLU A 158 -0.22 -7.61 15.53
N ALA A 159 0.27 -6.55 14.89
CA ALA A 159 0.53 -6.52 13.45
C ALA A 159 1.78 -7.32 13.01
N LYS A 160 2.74 -7.58 13.92
CA LYS A 160 4.03 -8.21 13.58
C LYS A 160 4.22 -9.61 14.20
N LYS A 161 3.47 -9.99 15.23
CA LYS A 161 3.64 -11.28 15.95
C LYS A 161 3.50 -12.52 15.07
N ASP A 162 2.70 -12.46 14.00
CA ASP A 162 2.52 -13.57 13.05
C ASP A 162 3.51 -13.51 11.88
N ARG A 163 4.37 -12.48 11.83
CA ARG A 163 5.39 -12.27 10.77
C ARG A 163 6.79 -12.69 11.19
N HIS A 164 7.03 -12.93 12.48
CA HIS A 164 8.30 -13.40 13.02
C HIS A 164 8.07 -14.23 14.29
N ALA A 165 8.91 -15.25 14.55
CA ALA A 165 8.70 -16.18 15.67
C ALA A 165 9.11 -15.59 17.04
N ASN A 166 10.03 -14.62 17.05
CA ASN A 166 10.58 -14.01 18.25
C ASN A 166 10.28 -12.51 18.28
N VAL A 167 9.06 -12.15 18.68
CA VAL A 167 8.56 -10.76 18.74
C VAL A 167 8.19 -10.43 20.18
N HIS A 168 8.67 -9.29 20.68
CA HIS A 168 8.36 -8.80 22.01
C HIS A 168 7.79 -7.38 21.98
N CYS A 169 6.67 -7.19 22.67
CA CYS A 169 6.08 -5.88 22.87
C CYS A 169 6.76 -5.17 24.04
N PHE A 170 7.45 -4.07 23.75
CA PHE A 170 7.89 -3.13 24.75
C PHE A 170 7.15 -1.83 24.51
N ALA A 171 5.99 -1.66 25.15
CA ALA A 171 5.23 -0.42 25.06
C ALA A 171 6.08 0.77 25.56
N SER A 172 5.67 1.99 25.18
CA SER A 172 6.32 3.21 25.64
C SER A 172 6.45 3.27 27.17
N SER A 173 7.57 3.82 27.65
CA SER A 173 7.88 4.06 29.06
C SER A 173 8.09 5.56 29.33
N VAL A 174 8.26 5.93 30.59
CA VAL A 174 8.46 7.33 31.01
C VAL A 174 9.49 7.44 32.13
N GLU A 175 10.20 8.57 32.17
CA GLU A 175 10.97 9.00 33.35
C GLU A 175 10.05 9.77 34.29
N ALA A 176 9.25 9.05 35.08
CA ALA A 176 8.19 9.65 35.90
C ALA A 176 8.70 10.76 36.84
N GLY A 177 9.90 10.59 37.43
CA GLY A 177 10.52 11.61 38.28
C GLY A 177 10.86 12.90 37.54
N HIS A 178 11.26 12.82 36.26
CA HIS A 178 11.53 13.98 35.42
C HIS A 178 10.26 14.78 35.17
N PHE A 179 9.20 14.11 34.70
CA PHE A 179 7.94 14.77 34.33
C PHE A 179 7.05 15.13 35.52
N ALA A 180 7.28 14.56 36.71
CA ALA A 180 6.61 14.99 37.94
C ALA A 180 6.87 16.46 38.31
N GLN A 181 7.94 17.07 37.77
CA GLN A 181 8.21 18.51 37.89
C GLN A 181 7.10 19.37 37.23
N GLY A 182 6.31 18.82 36.31
CA GLY A 182 5.20 19.50 35.63
C GLY A 182 3.86 19.49 36.39
N ARG A 183 3.83 18.99 37.62
CA ARG A 183 2.65 19.05 38.48
C ARG A 183 2.26 20.50 38.81
N ALA A 184 0.99 20.72 39.12
CA ALA A 184 0.46 22.06 39.36
C ALA A 184 1.24 22.81 40.46
N GLY A 185 1.64 24.06 40.16
CA GLY A 185 2.39 24.93 41.08
C GLY A 185 3.91 24.97 40.88
N GLY A 186 4.45 24.27 39.88
CA GLY A 186 5.88 24.36 39.50
C GLY A 186 6.23 25.58 38.64
N ASP A 187 7.54 25.84 38.47
CA ASP A 187 8.06 26.92 37.61
C ASP A 187 7.64 26.73 36.15
N GLU A 188 7.08 27.78 35.54
CA GLU A 188 6.71 27.81 34.12
C GLU A 188 7.66 28.69 33.29
N PRO A 189 7.94 28.36 32.01
CA PRO A 189 8.77 29.20 31.15
C PRO A 189 8.15 30.58 30.96
N GLY A 190 8.97 31.64 31.09
CA GLY A 190 8.50 33.02 30.98
C GLY A 190 7.77 33.34 29.66
N MET A 191 8.06 32.60 28.59
CA MET A 191 7.41 32.73 27.28
C MET A 191 5.95 32.25 27.25
N GLN A 192 5.55 31.31 28.11
CA GLN A 192 4.14 30.90 28.24
C GLN A 192 3.44 31.53 29.45
N ALA A 193 4.22 31.98 30.46
CA ALA A 193 3.70 32.54 31.69
C ALA A 193 2.79 33.76 31.46
N GLN A 194 3.02 34.49 30.36
CA GLN A 194 2.26 35.68 29.97
C GLN A 194 0.90 35.37 29.33
N LEU A 195 0.64 34.12 28.93
CA LEU A 195 -0.61 33.74 28.27
C LEU A 195 -1.75 33.64 29.30
N PRO A 196 -2.97 34.11 28.99
CA PRO A 196 -4.14 33.87 29.85
C PRO A 196 -4.42 32.37 30.06
N ARG A 197 -5.24 32.05 31.06
CA ARG A 197 -5.80 30.71 31.27
C ARG A 197 -7.26 30.65 30.79
N PRO A 198 -7.77 29.48 30.36
CA PRO A 198 -7.12 28.16 30.40
C PRO A 198 -6.16 27.91 29.24
N ARG A 199 -5.12 27.09 29.49
CA ARG A 199 -4.09 26.72 28.50
C ARG A 199 -4.18 25.23 28.19
N LEU A 200 -4.35 24.89 26.91
CA LEU A 200 -4.46 23.51 26.44
C LEU A 200 -3.24 23.21 25.57
N GLY A 201 -2.44 22.21 25.93
CA GLY A 201 -1.10 22.08 25.36
C GLY A 201 -0.76 20.71 24.76
N PHE A 202 0.05 20.72 23.72
CA PHE A 202 0.69 19.55 23.12
C PHE A 202 2.18 19.83 22.98
N PHE A 203 3.02 18.83 23.26
CA PHE A 203 4.42 18.86 22.82
C PHE A 203 4.72 17.66 21.94
N GLY A 204 5.63 17.79 20.98
CA GLY A 204 6.04 16.73 20.06
C GLY A 204 6.40 17.26 18.68
N VAL A 205 6.80 16.38 17.76
CA VAL A 205 7.00 16.77 16.36
C VAL A 205 5.65 17.18 15.77
N LEU A 206 5.60 18.38 15.20
CA LEU A 206 4.43 18.90 14.50
C LEU A 206 4.51 18.46 13.03
N ASP A 207 3.86 17.35 12.71
CA ASP A 207 3.86 16.73 11.38
C ASP A 207 2.47 16.20 10.99
N GLU A 208 2.40 15.41 9.92
CA GLU A 208 1.18 14.82 9.36
C GLU A 208 0.35 13.96 10.31
N ARG A 209 0.88 13.62 11.49
CA ARG A 209 0.15 12.89 12.51
C ARG A 209 -0.79 13.79 13.31
N LEU A 210 -0.63 15.11 13.28
CA LEU A 210 -1.53 16.04 13.97
C LEU A 210 -2.76 16.37 13.10
N ASP A 211 -3.92 16.47 13.76
CA ASP A 211 -5.14 16.98 13.16
C ASP A 211 -5.16 18.50 13.23
N LEU A 212 -4.63 19.15 12.20
CA LEU A 212 -4.53 20.62 12.14
C LEU A 212 -5.90 21.29 12.08
N ASP A 213 -6.89 20.66 11.45
CA ASP A 213 -8.26 21.16 11.40
C ASP A 213 -8.94 21.09 12.77
N LEU A 214 -8.66 20.04 13.55
CA LEU A 214 -9.13 19.95 14.93
C LEU A 214 -8.54 21.07 15.80
N LEU A 215 -7.25 21.39 15.62
CA LEU A 215 -6.62 22.50 16.34
C LEU A 215 -7.25 23.85 15.96
N ASP A 216 -7.54 24.07 14.68
CA ASP A 216 -8.22 25.29 14.20
C ASP A 216 -9.65 25.39 14.76
N ALA A 217 -10.40 24.28 14.72
CA ALA A 217 -11.75 24.20 15.26
C ALA A 217 -11.79 24.44 16.78
N LEU A 218 -10.84 23.88 17.52
CA LEU A 218 -10.69 24.09 18.97
C LEU A 218 -10.46 25.56 19.30
N ALA A 219 -9.58 26.23 18.54
CA ALA A 219 -9.28 27.65 18.70
C ALA A 219 -10.47 28.55 18.38
N LEU A 220 -11.21 28.22 17.32
CA LEU A 220 -12.39 28.97 16.88
C LEU A 220 -13.57 28.83 17.85
N ALA A 221 -13.79 27.63 18.40
CA ALA A 221 -14.88 27.37 19.32
C ALA A 221 -14.71 28.10 20.66
N HIS A 222 -13.46 28.21 21.15
CA HIS A 222 -13.13 28.87 22.41
C HIS A 222 -11.99 29.89 22.25
N PRO A 223 -12.31 31.13 21.81
CA PRO A 223 -11.31 32.19 21.66
C PRO A 223 -10.57 32.56 22.95
N GLU A 224 -11.15 32.24 24.12
CA GLU A 224 -10.56 32.45 25.43
C GLU A 224 -9.50 31.40 25.81
N TRP A 225 -9.54 30.20 25.21
CA TRP A 225 -8.56 29.15 25.43
C TRP A 225 -7.25 29.45 24.72
N GLN A 226 -6.12 29.18 25.37
CA GLN A 226 -4.80 29.34 24.79
C GLN A 226 -4.24 27.97 24.38
N ILE A 227 -4.14 27.71 23.07
CA ILE A 227 -3.63 26.44 22.54
C ILE A 227 -2.11 26.53 22.40
N VAL A 228 -1.38 25.72 23.15
CA VAL A 228 0.07 25.78 23.27
C VAL A 228 0.72 24.60 22.55
N MET A 229 1.44 24.87 21.45
CA MET A 229 2.08 23.87 20.60
C MET A 229 3.61 23.95 20.73
N VAL A 230 4.23 22.90 21.27
CA VAL A 230 5.67 22.86 21.57
C VAL A 230 6.37 21.77 20.76
N GLY A 231 7.13 22.16 19.74
CA GLY A 231 8.02 21.26 19.03
C GLY A 231 8.37 21.70 17.61
N PRO A 232 9.27 20.96 16.95
CA PRO A 232 9.69 21.28 15.59
C PRO A 232 8.60 20.94 14.58
N VAL A 233 8.45 21.79 13.55
CA VAL A 233 7.59 21.54 12.39
C VAL A 233 8.39 20.79 11.34
N VAL A 234 7.95 19.57 10.98
CA VAL A 234 8.68 18.70 10.04
C VAL A 234 7.69 17.97 9.13
N LYS A 235 8.11 17.63 7.92
CA LYS A 235 7.34 16.84 6.92
C LYS A 235 6.04 17.49 6.40
N ILE A 236 5.61 18.59 6.99
CA ILE A 236 4.50 19.43 6.54
C ILE A 236 5.02 20.81 6.17
N ASP A 237 4.28 21.52 5.31
CA ASP A 237 4.56 22.93 5.02
C ASP A 237 4.20 23.76 6.27
N PRO A 238 5.13 24.53 6.87
CA PRO A 238 4.81 25.43 7.98
C PRO A 238 3.67 26.41 7.68
N ALA A 239 3.42 26.73 6.41
CA ALA A 239 2.31 27.58 6.01
C ALA A 239 0.93 26.93 6.25
N SER A 240 0.86 25.60 6.36
CA SER A 240 -0.38 24.83 6.62
C SER A 240 -0.83 24.84 8.08
N LEU A 241 0.00 25.35 9.00
CA LEU A 241 -0.36 25.43 10.41
C LEU A 241 -1.49 26.46 10.62
N PRO A 242 -2.50 26.15 11.46
CA PRO A 242 -3.57 27.08 11.77
C PRO A 242 -3.02 28.32 12.48
N ARG A 243 -3.58 29.49 12.15
CA ARG A 243 -3.06 30.82 12.52
C ARG A 243 -4.02 31.63 13.40
N GLN A 244 -4.94 30.96 14.09
CA GLN A 244 -5.83 31.65 15.03
C GLN A 244 -5.01 32.39 16.10
N PRO A 245 -5.48 33.57 16.57
CA PRO A 245 -4.69 34.43 17.47
C PRO A 245 -4.41 33.82 18.84
N ASN A 246 -5.14 32.76 19.21
CA ASN A 246 -5.00 32.03 20.46
C ASN A 246 -4.23 30.70 20.32
N ILE A 247 -3.57 30.45 19.18
CA ILE A 247 -2.65 29.33 18.99
C ILE A 247 -1.20 29.83 19.05
N HIS A 248 -0.40 29.20 19.91
CA HIS A 248 0.97 29.62 20.22
C HIS A 248 1.97 28.52 19.88
N TYR A 249 2.87 28.78 18.94
CA TYR A 249 3.92 27.85 18.54
C TYR A 249 5.27 28.24 19.14
N PHE A 250 5.82 27.37 20.01
CA PHE A 250 7.07 27.64 20.72
C PHE A 250 8.31 26.94 20.14
N GLY A 251 8.15 26.23 19.01
CA GLY A 251 9.24 25.53 18.34
C GLY A 251 9.85 24.40 19.19
N GLN A 252 10.99 23.88 18.77
CA GLN A 252 11.69 22.81 19.49
C GLN A 252 12.23 23.32 20.84
N GLN A 253 11.91 22.59 21.90
CA GLN A 253 12.38 22.83 23.26
C GLN A 253 13.24 21.66 23.75
N SER A 254 14.09 21.91 24.74
CA SER A 254 14.92 20.86 25.33
C SER A 254 14.04 19.85 26.09
N TYR A 255 14.43 18.57 26.12
CA TYR A 255 13.74 17.56 26.92
C TYR A 255 13.65 17.94 28.40
N GLN A 256 14.64 18.69 28.91
CA GLN A 256 14.68 19.16 30.29
C GLN A 256 13.62 20.22 30.61
N ASP A 257 13.20 20.99 29.60
CA ASP A 257 12.23 22.07 29.79
C ASP A 257 10.78 21.65 29.53
N LEU A 258 10.54 20.49 28.89
CA LEU A 258 9.19 19.99 28.62
C LEU A 258 8.30 19.89 29.88
N PRO A 259 8.77 19.40 31.05
CA PRO A 259 7.93 19.37 32.25
C PRO A 259 7.44 20.75 32.68
N LYS A 260 8.26 21.79 32.52
CA LYS A 260 7.89 23.18 32.87
C LYS A 260 6.76 23.70 31.98
N PHE A 261 6.75 23.31 30.70
CA PHE A 261 5.64 23.62 29.78
C PHE A 261 4.34 22.99 30.28
N ILE A 262 4.36 21.68 30.56
CA ILE A 262 3.21 20.95 31.10
C ILE A 262 2.72 21.56 32.43
N GLY A 263 3.64 22.08 33.25
CA GLY A 263 3.38 22.86 34.46
C GLY A 263 2.40 24.02 34.27
N GLY A 264 2.42 24.64 33.09
CA GLY A 264 1.56 25.76 32.74
C GLY A 264 0.24 25.37 32.07
N TRP A 265 -0.03 24.10 31.81
CA TRP A 265 -1.22 23.66 31.06
C TRP A 265 -2.34 23.15 31.97
N ASP A 266 -3.58 23.53 31.66
CA ASP A 266 -4.77 23.05 32.37
C ASP A 266 -5.27 21.72 31.78
N VAL A 267 -5.06 21.49 30.47
CA VAL A 267 -5.34 20.20 29.79
C VAL A 267 -4.21 19.87 28.82
N CYS A 268 -3.78 18.62 28.79
CA CYS A 268 -2.84 18.10 27.80
C CYS A 268 -3.60 17.44 26.63
N LEU A 269 -3.22 17.79 25.42
CA LEU A 269 -3.86 17.34 24.20
C LEU A 269 -3.08 16.21 23.55
N LEU A 270 -3.78 15.26 22.94
CA LEU A 270 -3.26 14.29 21.97
C LEU A 270 -4.13 14.36 20.70
N PRO A 271 -4.04 15.46 19.91
CA PRO A 271 -4.93 15.73 18.79
C PRO A 271 -4.38 15.07 17.51
N PHE A 272 -4.28 13.74 17.54
CA PHE A 272 -3.75 13.00 16.40
C PHE A 272 -4.81 12.80 15.32
N ALA A 273 -4.46 13.07 14.06
CA ALA A 273 -5.28 12.76 12.90
C ALA A 273 -5.44 11.25 12.78
N LEU A 274 -6.65 10.75 12.52
CA LEU A 274 -6.89 9.31 12.34
C LEU A 274 -6.55 8.89 10.91
N ASN A 275 -5.28 8.59 10.65
CA ASN A 275 -4.77 8.25 9.32
C ASN A 275 -3.81 7.06 9.38
N ALA A 276 -3.24 6.67 8.24
CA ALA A 276 -2.35 5.51 8.15
C ALA A 276 -1.12 5.63 9.08
N ALA A 277 -0.57 6.84 9.25
CA ALA A 277 0.63 7.09 10.04
C ALA A 277 0.38 7.02 11.57
N THR A 278 -0.86 7.24 12.01
CA THR A 278 -1.25 7.19 13.44
C THR A 278 -1.92 5.89 13.84
N ARG A 279 -2.25 5.01 12.87
CA ARG A 279 -2.97 3.75 13.12
C ARG A 279 -2.31 2.86 14.19
N TYR A 280 -0.99 2.88 14.27
CA TYR A 280 -0.21 2.03 15.17
C TYR A 280 0.64 2.81 16.18
N ILE A 281 0.36 4.11 16.41
CA ILE A 281 1.19 4.88 17.33
C ILE A 281 0.86 4.53 18.78
N SER A 282 1.91 4.43 19.61
CA SER A 282 1.81 4.33 21.07
C SER A 282 2.53 5.54 21.68
N PRO A 283 1.85 6.69 21.86
CA PRO A 283 2.51 7.95 22.21
C PRO A 283 3.00 7.96 23.67
N THR A 284 4.31 8.17 23.87
CA THR A 284 4.96 8.37 25.19
C THR A 284 4.31 9.48 26.00
N LYS A 285 3.82 10.52 25.31
CA LYS A 285 3.17 11.71 25.86
C LYS A 285 2.06 11.39 26.84
N THR A 286 1.32 10.31 26.59
CA THR A 286 0.29 9.83 27.51
C THR A 286 0.86 9.61 28.91
N LEU A 287 1.98 8.89 29.02
CA LEU A 287 2.64 8.61 30.30
C LEU A 287 3.36 9.83 30.86
N GLU A 288 3.91 10.69 29.99
CA GLU A 288 4.56 11.96 30.38
C GLU A 288 3.55 12.92 31.03
N TYR A 289 2.34 13.03 30.47
CA TYR A 289 1.23 13.82 31.03
C TYR A 289 0.66 13.19 32.32
N MET A 290 0.62 11.85 32.39
CA MET A 290 0.26 11.15 33.64
C MET A 290 1.26 11.45 34.76
N ALA A 291 2.56 11.49 34.46
CA ALA A 291 3.60 11.79 35.46
C ALA A 291 3.49 13.20 36.01
N ALA A 292 3.10 14.15 35.16
CA ALA A 292 2.77 15.52 35.52
C ALA A 292 1.38 15.69 36.17
N GLU A 293 0.60 14.61 36.31
CA GLU A 293 -0.77 14.62 36.85
C GLU A 293 -1.65 15.68 36.18
N ARG A 294 -1.69 15.68 34.84
CA ARG A 294 -2.55 16.56 34.05
C ARG A 294 -3.72 15.82 33.43
N PRO A 295 -4.91 16.44 33.33
CA PRO A 295 -5.99 15.95 32.49
C PRO A 295 -5.51 15.78 31.04
N ILE A 296 -5.88 14.66 30.40
CA ILE A 296 -5.47 14.34 29.03
C ILE A 296 -6.72 14.16 28.18
N VAL A 297 -6.77 14.82 27.03
CA VAL A 297 -7.82 14.64 26.01
C VAL A 297 -7.16 14.11 24.74
N SER A 298 -7.69 13.04 24.17
CA SER A 298 -7.11 12.35 23.01
C SER A 298 -8.17 12.01 21.97
N THR A 299 -7.77 12.06 20.70
CA THR A 299 -8.47 11.32 19.63
C THR A 299 -8.35 9.82 19.91
N PRO A 300 -9.18 8.94 19.30
CA PRO A 300 -9.29 7.53 19.68
C PRO A 300 -8.14 6.69 19.10
N ILE A 301 -6.90 7.04 19.47
CA ILE A 301 -5.71 6.23 19.19
C ILE A 301 -5.83 4.92 19.96
N VAL A 302 -5.74 3.79 19.25
CA VAL A 302 -5.97 2.44 19.80
C VAL A 302 -5.13 2.17 21.05
N ASP A 303 -3.83 2.47 20.99
CA ASP A 303 -2.89 2.25 22.09
C ASP A 303 -2.97 3.31 23.20
N VAL A 304 -3.94 4.24 23.12
CA VAL A 304 -4.32 5.15 24.21
C VAL A 304 -5.69 4.77 24.76
N ALA A 305 -6.69 4.67 23.88
CA ALA A 305 -8.08 4.43 24.24
C ALA A 305 -8.29 3.06 24.90
N ALA A 306 -7.65 2.01 24.39
CA ALA A 306 -7.81 0.67 24.95
C ALA A 306 -7.18 0.51 26.35
N PRO A 307 -5.91 0.90 26.59
CA PRO A 307 -5.29 0.74 27.91
C PRO A 307 -5.65 1.84 28.92
N TYR A 308 -6.04 3.03 28.48
CA TYR A 308 -6.16 4.21 29.35
C TYR A 308 -7.50 4.96 29.22
N GLY A 309 -8.51 4.43 28.55
CA GLY A 309 -9.79 5.11 28.31
C GLY A 309 -10.60 5.45 29.57
N ASP A 310 -10.28 4.85 30.71
CA ASP A 310 -10.86 5.18 32.02
C ASP A 310 -10.06 6.25 32.79
N ILE A 311 -8.94 6.72 32.23
CA ILE A 311 -8.05 7.77 32.74
C ILE A 311 -8.06 8.98 31.81
N VAL A 312 -7.91 8.75 30.51
CA VAL A 312 -7.85 9.75 29.43
C VAL A 312 -9.26 10.02 28.90
N TYR A 313 -9.60 11.28 28.64
CA TYR A 313 -10.83 11.64 27.95
C TYR A 313 -10.67 11.35 26.45
N ILE A 314 -11.43 10.37 25.94
CA ILE A 314 -11.38 9.96 24.53
C ILE A 314 -12.55 10.61 23.78
N ALA A 315 -12.28 11.18 22.62
CA ALA A 315 -13.28 11.83 21.79
C ALA A 315 -13.20 11.38 20.33
N GLU A 316 -14.33 10.91 19.78
CA GLU A 316 -14.41 10.31 18.44
C GLU A 316 -14.62 11.31 17.30
N SER A 317 -15.03 12.54 17.61
CA SER A 317 -15.24 13.63 16.65
C SER A 317 -14.66 14.96 17.14
N ARG A 318 -14.59 15.96 16.27
CA ARG A 318 -14.07 17.30 16.60
C ARG A 318 -14.92 17.99 17.67
N GLU A 319 -16.24 17.88 17.54
CA GLU A 319 -17.21 18.45 18.49
C GLU A 319 -17.07 17.77 19.85
N ARG A 320 -17.02 16.42 19.86
CA ARG A 320 -16.80 15.67 21.10
C ARG A 320 -15.44 15.97 21.73
N PHE A 321 -14.42 16.28 20.93
CA PHE A 321 -13.09 16.62 21.45
C PHE A 321 -13.13 17.95 22.21
N ILE A 322 -13.83 18.94 21.67
CA ILE A 322 -14.08 20.23 22.35
C ILE A 322 -14.86 19.97 23.66
N GLU A 323 -15.95 19.21 23.62
CA GLU A 323 -16.74 18.87 24.83
C GLU A 323 -15.90 18.14 25.89
N GLN A 324 -15.00 17.24 25.49
CA GLN A 324 -14.11 16.56 26.43
C GLN A 324 -13.07 17.52 27.04
N CYS A 325 -12.61 18.52 26.29
CA CYS A 325 -11.77 19.59 26.84
C CYS A 325 -12.56 20.43 27.87
N GLU A 326 -13.80 20.82 27.57
CA GLU A 326 -14.67 21.52 28.53
C GLU A 326 -14.90 20.69 29.80
N ARG A 327 -15.16 19.39 29.65
CA ARG A 327 -15.32 18.46 30.77
C ARG A 327 -14.03 18.32 31.59
N ALA A 328 -12.87 18.27 30.93
CA ALA A 328 -11.60 18.16 31.61
C ALA A 328 -11.31 19.41 32.45
N LEU A 329 -11.65 20.60 31.93
CA LEU A 329 -11.51 21.89 32.62
C LEU A 329 -12.50 22.04 33.79
N SER A 330 -13.73 21.57 33.62
CA SER A 330 -14.81 21.68 34.62
C SER A 330 -14.84 20.55 35.66
N ALA A 331 -13.96 19.53 35.53
CA ALA A 331 -13.91 18.40 36.44
C ALA A 331 -13.77 18.83 37.92
N THR A 332 -14.50 18.16 38.81
CA THR A 332 -14.43 18.43 40.25
C THR A 332 -13.07 17.99 40.83
N PRO A 333 -12.64 18.53 41.99
CA PRO A 333 -11.42 18.08 42.67
C PRO A 333 -11.38 16.56 42.92
N ASP A 334 -12.53 15.96 43.29
CA ASP A 334 -12.63 14.53 43.57
C ASP A 334 -12.49 13.66 42.30
N GLU A 335 -13.09 14.09 41.19
CA GLU A 335 -12.92 13.44 39.89
C GLU A 335 -11.47 13.51 39.41
N ARG A 336 -10.81 14.67 39.58
CA ARG A 336 -9.39 14.85 39.25
C ARG A 336 -8.51 13.93 40.10
N GLU A 337 -8.68 13.92 41.42
CA GLU A 337 -7.89 13.06 42.30
C GLU A 337 -8.11 11.57 42.01
N THR A 338 -9.35 11.17 41.68
CA THR A 338 -9.65 9.80 41.26
C THR A 338 -8.85 9.41 40.01
N ARG A 339 -8.79 10.29 39.00
CA ARG A 339 -7.96 10.05 37.80
C ARG A 339 -6.48 10.03 38.13
N PHE A 340 -5.97 10.98 38.93
CA PHE A 340 -4.55 11.05 39.29
C PHE A 340 -4.09 9.82 40.07
N ARG A 341 -4.94 9.25 40.93
CA ARG A 341 -4.64 7.98 41.60
C ARG A 341 -4.42 6.84 40.60
N LYS A 342 -5.26 6.73 39.57
CA LYS A 342 -5.08 5.74 38.49
C LYS A 342 -3.82 6.00 37.67
N MET A 343 -3.51 7.28 37.38
CA MET A 343 -2.27 7.66 36.70
C MET A 343 -1.04 7.18 37.47
N ARG A 344 -1.01 7.40 38.80
CA ARG A 344 0.07 6.92 39.68
C ARG A 344 0.20 5.39 39.67
N GLU A 345 -0.92 4.66 39.63
CA GLU A 345 -0.92 3.19 39.54
C GLU A 345 -0.27 2.70 38.23
N VAL A 346 -0.62 3.32 37.10
CA VAL A 346 -0.02 3.00 35.78
C VAL A 346 1.49 3.28 35.80
N LEU A 347 1.90 4.45 36.30
CA LEU A 347 3.30 4.85 36.35
C LEU A 347 4.15 3.93 37.24
N GLY A 348 3.58 3.39 38.31
CA GLY A 348 4.27 2.44 39.20
C GLY A 348 4.65 1.12 38.52
N ARG A 349 4.08 0.82 37.36
CA ARG A 349 4.30 -0.44 36.63
C ARG A 349 5.28 -0.32 35.47
N THR A 350 5.79 0.87 35.16
CA THR A 350 6.60 1.10 33.97
C THR A 350 7.78 2.03 34.25
N SER A 351 8.94 1.70 33.69
CA SER A 351 10.10 2.60 33.69
C SER A 351 11.04 2.24 32.55
N TRP A 352 11.81 3.23 32.07
CA TRP A 352 12.83 2.98 31.06
C TRP A 352 13.96 2.08 31.57
N ASP A 353 14.26 2.10 32.88
CA ASP A 353 15.26 1.20 33.46
C ASP A 353 14.78 -0.26 33.47
N ALA A 354 13.52 -0.52 33.83
CA ALA A 354 12.95 -1.86 33.76
C ALA A 354 12.86 -2.37 32.30
N THR A 355 12.45 -1.49 31.38
CA THR A 355 12.39 -1.82 29.94
C THR A 355 13.78 -2.14 29.39
N ALA A 356 14.78 -1.32 29.69
CA ALA A 356 16.15 -1.55 29.24
C ALA A 356 16.76 -2.83 29.84
N ALA A 357 16.45 -3.13 31.11
CA ALA A 357 16.88 -4.39 31.75
C ALA A 357 16.24 -5.61 31.08
N ALA A 358 14.95 -5.56 30.76
CA ALA A 358 14.26 -6.65 30.07
C ALA A 358 14.79 -6.86 28.64
N VAL A 359 15.03 -5.77 27.90
CA VAL A 359 15.71 -5.80 26.60
C VAL A 359 17.10 -6.42 26.73
N ALA A 360 17.91 -5.96 27.68
CA ALA A 360 19.27 -6.48 27.90
C ALA A 360 19.27 -7.98 28.19
N ALA A 361 18.35 -8.47 29.02
CA ALA A 361 18.19 -9.89 29.31
C ALA A 361 17.85 -10.72 28.06
N LEU A 362 17.00 -10.18 27.16
CA LEU A 362 16.71 -10.85 25.89
C LEU A 362 17.93 -10.90 24.96
N LEU A 363 18.73 -9.83 24.91
CA LEU A 363 19.97 -9.82 24.14
C LEU A 363 20.99 -10.84 24.67
N GLU A 364 21.06 -11.02 25.99
CA GLU A 364 21.92 -12.03 26.61
C GLU A 364 21.52 -13.47 26.24
N ASN A 365 20.25 -13.71 25.95
CA ASN A 365 19.77 -15.03 25.51
C ASN A 365 20.09 -15.33 24.03
N LEU A 366 20.60 -14.35 23.27
CA LEU A 366 21.05 -14.56 21.89
C LEU A 366 22.45 -15.21 21.82
N HIS A 367 23.09 -15.53 22.95
CA HIS A 367 24.37 -16.24 22.97
C HIS A 367 24.19 -17.73 22.63
N GLY A 368 24.69 -18.16 21.47
CA GLY A 368 24.78 -19.56 21.07
C GLY A 368 23.97 -19.96 19.84
N HIS A 369 23.14 -19.07 19.28
CA HIS A 369 22.58 -19.27 17.95
C HIS A 369 23.60 -18.81 16.92
N GLN A 370 24.19 -19.74 16.16
CA GLN A 370 24.77 -19.37 14.88
C GLN A 370 23.60 -18.94 13.98
N PRO A 371 23.69 -17.80 13.26
CA PRO A 371 22.64 -17.42 12.33
C PRO A 371 22.40 -18.59 11.36
N GLU A 372 21.13 -18.96 11.15
CA GLU A 372 20.81 -20.02 10.20
C GLU A 372 21.50 -19.71 8.86
N PRO A 373 22.09 -20.72 8.18
CA PRO A 373 22.76 -20.53 6.89
C PRO A 373 21.89 -19.83 5.83
N ALA A 374 20.56 -19.79 6.03
CA ALA A 374 19.59 -19.09 5.21
C ALA A 374 19.77 -17.56 5.17
N ALA A 375 20.18 -16.92 6.27
CA ALA A 375 20.38 -15.46 6.32
C ALA A 375 21.64 -15.03 5.54
N ALA A 376 22.74 -15.79 5.68
CA ALA A 376 23.96 -15.60 4.91
C ALA A 376 23.78 -16.00 3.43
N ALA A 377 22.97 -17.03 3.13
CA ALA A 377 22.65 -17.44 1.76
C ALA A 377 21.72 -16.47 1.02
N LEU A 378 20.85 -15.73 1.73
CA LEU A 378 20.04 -14.66 1.15
C LEU A 378 20.87 -13.43 0.76
N LEU A 379 22.02 -13.21 1.43
CA LEU A 379 22.96 -12.14 1.14
C LEU A 379 24.05 -12.56 0.12
N SER A 380 24.39 -13.86 0.02
CA SER A 380 25.47 -14.39 -0.84
C SER A 380 25.03 -15.05 -2.15
N LYS A 381 23.75 -15.40 -2.37
CA LYS A 381 23.25 -15.93 -3.65
C LYS A 381 23.25 -14.92 -4.81
N ALA A 382 23.57 -13.66 -4.53
CA ALA A 382 24.04 -12.75 -5.55
C ALA A 382 25.54 -13.03 -5.77
N THR A 383 25.87 -13.64 -6.91
CA THR A 383 27.22 -13.74 -7.51
C THR A 383 28.15 -14.87 -7.02
N ARG A 384 28.11 -16.04 -7.68
CA ARG A 384 29.33 -16.76 -8.11
C ARG A 384 29.09 -17.53 -9.42
N PRO A 385 30.05 -17.51 -10.38
CA PRO A 385 29.97 -18.25 -11.64
C PRO A 385 30.42 -19.71 -11.43
N ALA A 386 29.77 -20.65 -12.12
CA ALA A 386 30.14 -22.06 -12.14
C ALA A 386 31.13 -22.34 -13.27
N GLU A 387 32.25 -22.98 -12.93
CA GLU A 387 33.26 -23.47 -13.86
C GLU A 387 32.74 -24.67 -14.68
N SER A 388 33.29 -24.77 -15.89
CA SER A 388 32.98 -25.71 -16.95
C SER A 388 33.47 -27.13 -16.68
N ASP A 389 32.69 -28.11 -17.11
CA ASP A 389 33.26 -29.35 -17.66
C ASP A 389 32.38 -29.91 -18.79
N ASP A 390 33.07 -30.50 -19.75
CA ASP A 390 32.71 -30.60 -21.17
C ASP A 390 32.09 -31.96 -21.56
N ALA A 391 31.48 -31.96 -22.76
CA ALA A 391 31.13 -33.08 -23.64
C ALA A 391 29.91 -33.97 -23.33
N LEU A 392 28.90 -33.91 -24.23
CA LEU A 392 28.60 -34.96 -25.23
C LEU A 392 27.45 -34.59 -26.20
N GLN A 393 27.86 -34.34 -27.46
CA GLN A 393 27.27 -34.74 -28.76
C GLN A 393 25.82 -34.37 -29.18
N GLN A 394 25.76 -33.24 -29.91
CA GLN A 394 25.23 -33.02 -31.27
C GLN A 394 24.15 -33.95 -31.87
N GLN A 395 23.01 -33.35 -32.26
CA GLN A 395 22.43 -33.55 -33.59
C GLN A 395 22.13 -32.19 -34.25
N ARG A 396 22.58 -32.06 -35.50
CA ARG A 396 22.79 -30.81 -36.25
C ARG A 396 21.49 -30.23 -36.80
N LEU A 397 21.28 -28.93 -36.58
CA LEU A 397 20.60 -28.04 -37.51
C LEU A 397 21.55 -26.86 -37.80
N THR A 398 21.73 -26.57 -39.09
CA THR A 398 22.79 -25.75 -39.67
C THR A 398 22.70 -24.28 -39.23
N PRO A 399 23.79 -23.63 -38.74
CA PRO A 399 23.78 -22.20 -38.46
C PRO A 399 24.00 -21.39 -39.73
N MET A 400 23.14 -20.41 -39.99
CA MET A 400 23.41 -19.34 -40.96
C MET A 400 24.37 -18.32 -40.35
N LYS A 401 25.30 -17.83 -41.18
CA LYS A 401 26.29 -16.80 -40.86
C LYS A 401 25.62 -15.52 -40.34
N THR A 402 25.91 -15.15 -39.09
CA THR A 402 25.64 -13.81 -38.56
C THR A 402 26.85 -12.91 -38.80
N ASP A 403 26.63 -11.76 -39.44
CA ASP A 403 27.61 -10.68 -39.57
C ASP A 403 28.12 -10.24 -38.19
N ALA A 404 29.43 -10.38 -37.97
CA ALA A 404 30.09 -10.13 -36.69
C ALA A 404 30.34 -8.64 -36.39
N SER A 405 29.57 -7.70 -36.97
CA SER A 405 29.89 -6.26 -36.91
C SER A 405 28.84 -5.35 -36.24
N LYS A 406 27.78 -5.90 -35.62
CA LYS A 406 26.83 -5.14 -34.79
C LYS A 406 26.69 -5.80 -33.43
N SER A 407 26.82 -5.05 -32.33
CA SER A 407 26.48 -5.58 -31.00
C SER A 407 25.02 -6.06 -31.02
N SER A 408 24.76 -7.24 -30.47
CA SER A 408 23.40 -7.81 -30.51
C SER A 408 22.44 -6.91 -29.72
N PRO A 409 21.29 -6.51 -30.28
CA PRO A 409 20.36 -5.58 -29.63
C PRO A 409 19.69 -6.20 -28.40
N VAL A 410 19.06 -5.35 -27.59
CA VAL A 410 18.09 -5.79 -26.58
C VAL A 410 16.75 -5.96 -27.28
N VAL A 411 16.27 -7.19 -27.37
CA VAL A 411 14.98 -7.48 -28.01
C VAL A 411 13.86 -7.30 -26.99
N VAL A 412 12.81 -6.58 -27.37
CA VAL A 412 11.59 -6.42 -26.57
C VAL A 412 10.43 -7.04 -27.34
N ILE A 413 9.74 -8.02 -26.76
CA ILE A 413 8.57 -8.67 -27.37
C ILE A 413 7.28 -8.04 -26.84
N GLY A 414 6.49 -7.48 -27.76
CA GLY A 414 5.17 -6.88 -27.56
C GLY A 414 5.23 -5.38 -27.33
N ALA A 415 4.55 -4.59 -28.17
CA ALA A 415 4.46 -3.14 -28.06
C ALA A 415 3.19 -2.70 -27.30
N GLY A 416 2.85 -3.40 -26.23
CA GLY A 416 1.89 -2.92 -25.23
C GLY A 416 2.48 -1.82 -24.35
N PRO A 417 1.72 -1.29 -23.36
CA PRO A 417 2.20 -0.23 -22.47
C PRO A 417 3.55 -0.55 -21.80
N THR A 418 3.77 -1.81 -21.41
CA THR A 418 5.05 -2.26 -20.84
C THR A 418 6.18 -2.25 -21.85
N GLY A 419 5.99 -2.79 -23.05
CA GLY A 419 7.06 -2.88 -24.05
C GLY A 419 7.41 -1.53 -24.67
N LEU A 420 6.41 -0.66 -24.87
CA LEU A 420 6.62 0.73 -25.28
C LEU A 420 7.45 1.49 -24.24
N SER A 421 7.11 1.35 -22.96
CA SER A 421 7.89 1.94 -21.87
C SER A 421 9.31 1.35 -21.82
N ALA A 422 9.48 0.04 -21.95
CA ALA A 422 10.81 -0.57 -21.98
C ALA A 422 11.67 -0.05 -23.14
N ALA A 423 11.12 -0.01 -24.36
CA ALA A 423 11.81 0.49 -25.54
C ALA A 423 12.17 1.98 -25.44
N TYR A 424 11.27 2.81 -24.89
CA TYR A 424 11.54 4.21 -24.61
C TYR A 424 12.75 4.39 -23.68
N HIS A 425 12.82 3.60 -22.60
CA HIS A 425 13.90 3.69 -21.62
C HIS A 425 15.23 3.10 -22.09
N LEU A 426 15.20 2.03 -22.91
CA LEU A 426 16.38 1.44 -23.53
C LEU A 426 17.00 2.34 -24.62
N GLY A 427 16.23 3.27 -25.18
CA GLY A 427 16.70 4.15 -26.25
C GLY A 427 17.05 3.38 -27.52
N SER A 428 18.19 3.70 -28.13
CA SER A 428 18.61 3.13 -29.42
C SER A 428 19.01 1.66 -29.38
N GLU A 429 19.17 1.07 -28.19
CA GLU A 429 19.52 -0.34 -28.03
C GLU A 429 18.31 -1.29 -28.22
N ALA A 430 17.09 -0.75 -28.20
CA ALA A 430 15.88 -1.55 -28.29
C ALA A 430 15.56 -1.98 -29.73
N LEU A 431 15.27 -3.27 -29.91
CA LEU A 431 14.50 -3.81 -31.03
C LEU A 431 13.14 -4.27 -30.50
N LEU A 432 12.10 -3.46 -30.71
CA LEU A 432 10.74 -3.72 -30.26
C LEU A 432 9.94 -4.45 -31.36
N LEU A 433 9.49 -5.66 -31.07
CA LEU A 433 8.74 -6.52 -31.99
C LEU A 433 7.27 -6.59 -31.59
N GLU A 434 6.35 -6.31 -32.52
CA GLU A 434 4.91 -6.36 -32.29
C GLU A 434 4.21 -7.10 -33.43
N LYS A 435 3.37 -8.08 -33.07
CA LYS A 435 2.64 -8.91 -34.04
C LYS A 435 1.51 -8.14 -34.73
N ASN A 436 0.95 -7.13 -34.08
CA ASN A 436 -0.17 -6.36 -34.60
C ASN A 436 0.31 -5.24 -35.54
N ALA A 437 -0.62 -4.72 -36.34
CA ALA A 437 -0.38 -3.57 -37.23
C ALA A 437 -0.23 -2.23 -36.47
N THR A 438 -0.59 -2.19 -35.19
CA THR A 438 -0.50 -1.00 -34.34
C THR A 438 0.01 -1.37 -32.94
N VAL A 439 0.65 -0.41 -32.28
CA VAL A 439 1.09 -0.54 -30.88
C VAL A 439 -0.10 -0.47 -29.92
N GLY A 440 0.11 -0.85 -28.66
CA GLY A 440 -0.84 -0.66 -27.57
C GLY A 440 -1.31 -1.95 -26.91
N GLY A 441 -1.15 -3.12 -27.55
CA GLY A 441 -1.58 -4.40 -26.97
C GLY A 441 -3.09 -4.41 -26.68
N TRP A 442 -3.46 -4.56 -25.40
CA TRP A 442 -4.86 -4.45 -24.97
C TRP A 442 -5.30 -3.02 -24.63
N CYS A 443 -4.39 -2.05 -24.64
CA CYS A 443 -4.69 -0.63 -24.50
C CYS A 443 -4.99 0.04 -25.85
N ARG A 444 -5.39 -0.74 -26.87
CA ARG A 444 -5.77 -0.26 -28.19
C ARG A 444 -7.23 0.17 -28.22
N SER A 445 -7.55 0.93 -29.25
CA SER A 445 -8.91 1.41 -29.54
C SER A 445 -9.30 1.07 -30.98
N ILE A 446 -10.59 1.00 -31.24
CA ILE A 446 -11.23 0.75 -32.52
C ILE A 446 -12.08 1.95 -32.86
N GLU A 447 -11.94 2.47 -34.08
CA GLU A 447 -12.85 3.46 -34.62
C GLU A 447 -13.78 2.79 -35.63
N ASP A 448 -15.10 2.96 -35.45
CA ASP A 448 -16.13 2.35 -36.31
C ASP A 448 -17.36 3.26 -36.35
N GLY A 449 -17.82 3.65 -37.54
CA GLY A 449 -18.96 4.56 -37.71
C GLY A 449 -18.84 5.90 -36.97
N GLY A 450 -17.62 6.39 -36.73
CA GLY A 450 -17.35 7.61 -35.97
C GLY A 450 -17.35 7.43 -34.44
N PHE A 451 -17.62 6.22 -33.95
CA PHE A 451 -17.46 5.85 -32.55
C PHE A 451 -16.05 5.37 -32.26
N THR A 452 -15.55 5.60 -31.04
CA THR A 452 -14.30 5.03 -30.53
C THR A 452 -14.57 4.07 -29.37
N PHE A 453 -14.13 2.81 -29.51
CA PHE A 453 -14.25 1.78 -28.48
C PHE A 453 -12.87 1.27 -28.08
N ASP A 454 -12.62 1.14 -26.79
CA ASP A 454 -11.40 0.50 -26.31
C ASP A 454 -11.54 -1.02 -26.27
N TYR A 455 -10.41 -1.74 -26.25
CA TYR A 455 -10.38 -3.18 -25.97
C TYR A 455 -10.70 -3.43 -24.47
N ALA A 456 -11.98 -3.32 -24.11
CA ALA A 456 -12.52 -3.17 -22.75
C ALA A 456 -12.29 -1.78 -22.12
N GLY A 457 -12.93 -1.49 -20.99
CA GLY A 457 -12.87 -0.19 -20.33
C GLY A 457 -11.51 0.16 -19.73
N HIS A 458 -10.94 1.29 -20.13
CA HIS A 458 -9.66 1.82 -19.66
C HIS A 458 -9.79 3.22 -19.08
N ILE A 459 -9.01 3.51 -18.04
CA ILE A 459 -8.87 4.84 -17.44
C ILE A 459 -7.41 5.10 -17.04
N MET A 460 -7.02 6.36 -16.99
CA MET A 460 -5.75 6.80 -16.41
C MET A 460 -5.97 7.13 -14.94
N PHE A 461 -5.30 6.38 -14.07
CA PHE A 461 -5.32 6.61 -12.63
C PHE A 461 -3.98 6.18 -12.06
N SER A 462 -3.32 7.09 -11.34
CA SER A 462 -2.04 6.82 -10.70
C SER A 462 -1.82 7.78 -9.55
N ASN A 463 -1.14 7.31 -8.50
CA ASN A 463 -0.59 8.15 -7.42
C ASN A 463 0.93 8.36 -7.58
N ASP A 464 1.53 7.86 -8.67
CA ASP A 464 2.95 8.00 -8.97
C ASP A 464 3.22 9.29 -9.78
N PRO A 465 3.98 10.26 -9.23
CA PRO A 465 4.33 11.49 -9.95
C PRO A 465 5.03 11.26 -11.28
N TYR A 466 5.85 10.21 -11.39
CA TYR A 466 6.53 9.86 -12.63
C TYR A 466 5.55 9.43 -13.71
N VAL A 467 4.51 8.67 -13.36
CA VAL A 467 3.47 8.28 -14.31
C VAL A 467 2.66 9.49 -14.78
N HIS A 468 2.38 10.45 -13.90
CA HIS A 468 1.76 11.72 -14.29
C HIS A 468 2.62 12.52 -15.27
N GLN A 469 3.94 12.57 -15.06
CA GLN A 469 4.86 13.19 -16.01
C GLN A 469 4.86 12.46 -17.36
N MET A 470 4.77 11.12 -17.35
CA MET A 470 4.62 10.36 -18.59
C MET A 470 3.30 10.70 -19.28
N TYR A 471 2.16 10.79 -18.58
CA TYR A 471 0.89 11.18 -19.20
C TYR A 471 0.99 12.57 -19.86
N GLN A 472 1.61 13.55 -19.17
CA GLN A 472 1.83 14.88 -19.73
C GLN A 472 2.74 14.84 -20.97
N MET A 473 3.81 14.05 -20.95
CA MET A 473 4.72 13.90 -22.09
C MET A 473 4.01 13.25 -23.29
N LEU A 474 3.24 12.19 -23.05
CA LEU A 474 2.65 11.35 -24.10
C LEU A 474 1.40 11.98 -24.73
N LEU A 475 0.63 12.76 -23.96
CA LEU A 475 -0.64 13.33 -24.41
C LEU A 475 -0.61 14.86 -24.57
N GLY A 476 0.29 15.56 -23.88
CA GLY A 476 0.25 17.03 -23.79
C GLY A 476 -1.13 17.50 -23.33
N ASP A 477 -1.79 18.31 -24.16
CA ASP A 477 -3.14 18.84 -23.90
C ASP A 477 -4.26 17.86 -24.28
N ASN A 478 -3.95 16.70 -24.88
CA ASN A 478 -4.93 15.67 -25.25
C ASN A 478 -5.39 14.83 -24.04
N VAL A 479 -5.70 15.47 -22.93
CA VAL A 479 -6.12 14.82 -21.69
C VAL A 479 -7.41 15.42 -21.17
N HIS A 480 -8.33 14.56 -20.77
CA HIS A 480 -9.58 14.91 -20.12
C HIS A 480 -9.60 14.30 -18.73
N TRP A 481 -9.68 15.15 -17.70
CA TRP A 481 -9.74 14.70 -16.32
C TRP A 481 -11.10 14.98 -15.71
N GLN A 482 -11.67 14.01 -15.01
CA GLN A 482 -13.02 14.10 -14.49
C GLN A 482 -13.26 13.28 -13.23
N GLU A 483 -14.33 13.61 -12.51
CA GLU A 483 -14.77 12.88 -11.33
C GLU A 483 -15.46 11.56 -11.71
N ARG A 484 -15.25 10.53 -10.90
CA ARG A 484 -15.68 9.17 -11.20
C ARG A 484 -17.16 8.93 -10.88
N GLU A 485 -17.95 8.71 -11.93
CA GLU A 485 -19.31 8.16 -11.86
C GLU A 485 -19.36 6.63 -12.11
N ALA A 486 -19.07 5.83 -11.08
CA ALA A 486 -19.13 4.36 -11.10
C ALA A 486 -20.33 3.84 -10.31
N TRP A 487 -21.07 2.88 -10.88
CA TRP A 487 -22.36 2.44 -10.35
C TRP A 487 -22.53 0.92 -10.36
N VAL A 488 -23.45 0.41 -9.55
CA VAL A 488 -23.90 -0.98 -9.51
C VAL A 488 -25.39 -0.98 -9.86
N TYR A 489 -25.79 -1.85 -10.78
CA TYR A 489 -27.19 -2.11 -11.08
C TYR A 489 -27.62 -3.44 -10.46
N SER A 490 -28.50 -3.41 -9.47
CA SER A 490 -28.98 -4.59 -8.76
C SER A 490 -30.39 -4.34 -8.26
N LYS A 491 -31.25 -5.36 -8.27
CA LYS A 491 -32.66 -5.23 -7.84
C LYS A 491 -33.41 -4.11 -8.55
N ASN A 492 -33.14 -3.95 -9.85
CA ASN A 492 -33.70 -2.90 -10.70
C ASN A 492 -33.42 -1.45 -10.24
N VAL A 493 -32.40 -1.23 -9.41
CA VAL A 493 -31.97 0.10 -8.97
C VAL A 493 -30.49 0.32 -9.22
N TYR A 494 -30.12 1.59 -9.40
CA TYR A 494 -28.73 2.03 -9.50
C TYR A 494 -28.25 2.53 -8.14
N THR A 495 -27.20 1.92 -7.61
CA THR A 495 -26.48 2.40 -6.43
C THR A 495 -25.05 2.79 -6.79
N ARG A 496 -24.47 3.76 -6.08
CA ARG A 496 -23.08 4.18 -6.32
C ARG A 496 -22.11 3.07 -5.92
N TYR A 497 -20.96 3.01 -6.59
CA TYR A 497 -19.84 2.22 -6.10
C TYR A 497 -19.07 2.99 -5.00
N PRO A 498 -18.67 2.36 -3.89
CA PRO A 498 -18.75 0.91 -3.60
C PRO A 498 -20.09 0.45 -3.01
N PHE A 499 -20.56 -0.75 -3.41
CA PHE A 499 -21.89 -1.29 -3.06
C PHE A 499 -22.19 -1.26 -1.57
N GLN A 500 -21.23 -1.67 -0.73
CA GLN A 500 -21.43 -1.75 0.72
C GLN A 500 -21.76 -0.39 1.34
N GLY A 501 -21.17 0.70 0.85
CA GLY A 501 -21.39 2.04 1.40
C GLY A 501 -22.62 2.73 0.82
N ALA A 502 -23.29 2.15 -0.18
CA ALA A 502 -24.37 2.79 -0.94
C ALA A 502 -25.63 1.93 -1.00
N LEU A 503 -26.20 1.63 0.16
CA LEU A 503 -27.38 0.76 0.27
C LEU A 503 -28.72 1.49 0.04
N TYR A 504 -28.70 2.83 -0.02
CA TYR A 504 -29.88 3.66 -0.18
C TYR A 504 -30.56 3.39 -1.52
N GLY A 505 -31.89 3.21 -1.48
CA GLY A 505 -32.70 2.87 -2.64
C GLY A 505 -32.80 1.37 -2.94
N LEU A 506 -31.97 0.52 -2.33
CA LEU A 506 -32.19 -0.93 -2.37
C LEU A 506 -33.47 -1.29 -1.60
N PRO A 507 -34.10 -2.46 -1.89
CA PRO A 507 -35.18 -2.97 -1.07
C PRO A 507 -34.78 -3.02 0.42
N PRO A 508 -35.62 -2.58 1.36
CA PRO A 508 -35.26 -2.51 2.78
C PRO A 508 -34.72 -3.83 3.35
N GLU A 509 -35.26 -4.96 2.90
CA GLU A 509 -34.80 -6.29 3.32
C GLU A 509 -33.39 -6.61 2.85
N VAL A 510 -32.99 -6.13 1.67
CA VAL A 510 -31.62 -6.29 1.16
C VAL A 510 -30.65 -5.44 1.98
N ALA A 511 -31.00 -4.18 2.25
CA ALA A 511 -30.19 -3.30 3.10
C ALA A 511 -30.03 -3.88 4.51
N ARG A 512 -31.13 -4.38 5.10
CA ARG A 512 -31.13 -5.07 6.40
C ARG A 512 -30.21 -6.28 6.39
N GLU A 513 -30.34 -7.18 5.41
CA GLU A 513 -29.48 -8.37 5.29
C GLU A 513 -27.99 -7.98 5.17
N CYS A 514 -27.66 -6.95 4.40
CA CYS A 514 -26.30 -6.44 4.27
C CYS A 514 -25.72 -5.94 5.61
N ILE A 515 -26.48 -5.09 6.33
CA ILE A 515 -26.05 -4.52 7.62
C ILE A 515 -25.93 -5.62 8.68
N VAL A 516 -26.96 -6.45 8.84
CA VAL A 516 -26.94 -7.56 9.81
C VAL A 516 -25.79 -8.52 9.51
N GLY A 517 -25.60 -8.91 8.25
CA GLY A 517 -24.51 -9.79 7.86
C GLY A 517 -23.12 -9.22 8.16
N ALA A 518 -22.92 -7.91 7.97
CA ALA A 518 -21.66 -7.25 8.31
C ALA A 518 -21.45 -7.16 9.84
N ILE A 519 -22.50 -6.91 10.62
CA ILE A 519 -22.46 -6.96 12.09
C ILE A 519 -22.09 -8.37 12.56
N GLU A 520 -22.72 -9.40 12.01
CA GLU A 520 -22.45 -10.79 12.37
C GLU A 520 -21.03 -11.22 12.02
N ALA A 521 -20.53 -10.80 10.85
CA ALA A 521 -19.15 -11.03 10.44
C ALA A 521 -18.16 -10.43 11.45
N ARG A 522 -18.40 -9.17 11.87
CA ARG A 522 -17.53 -8.42 12.78
C ARG A 522 -17.63 -8.87 14.25
N PHE A 523 -18.85 -9.10 14.75
CA PHE A 523 -19.10 -9.28 16.19
C PHE A 523 -19.51 -10.70 16.57
N GLY A 524 -20.16 -11.44 15.68
CA GLY A 524 -20.60 -12.82 15.89
C GLY A 524 -22.10 -12.98 15.62
N SER A 525 -22.58 -14.23 15.53
CA SER A 525 -24.00 -14.48 15.24
C SER A 525 -24.90 -13.82 16.28
N ILE A 526 -25.91 -13.11 15.80
CA ILE A 526 -26.94 -12.51 16.64
C ILE A 526 -28.00 -13.59 16.82
N ALA A 527 -28.03 -14.25 17.98
CA ALA A 527 -29.05 -15.26 18.24
C ALA A 527 -30.45 -14.61 18.18
N PRO A 528 -31.46 -15.26 17.58
CA PRO A 528 -32.82 -14.77 17.65
C PRO A 528 -33.28 -14.75 19.11
N VAL A 529 -33.83 -13.63 19.55
CA VAL A 529 -34.43 -13.53 20.89
C VAL A 529 -35.56 -14.56 20.97
N SER A 530 -35.34 -15.64 21.72
CA SER A 530 -36.41 -16.58 22.05
C SER A 530 -37.51 -15.82 22.77
N ALA A 531 -38.74 -15.89 22.29
CA ALA A 531 -39.92 -15.32 22.93
C ALA A 531 -40.08 -15.88 24.36
N GLY A 532 -39.53 -15.17 25.34
CA GLY A 532 -39.67 -15.42 26.76
C GLY A 532 -40.83 -14.59 27.32
N LYS A 533 -41.66 -15.24 28.15
CA LYS A 533 -42.91 -14.75 28.73
C LYS A 533 -42.90 -13.27 29.13
N THR A 534 -43.91 -12.54 28.66
CA THR A 534 -44.28 -11.19 29.06
C THR A 534 -44.66 -11.15 30.54
N GLU A 535 -43.81 -10.57 31.39
CA GLU A 535 -44.26 -10.03 32.67
C GLU A 535 -44.87 -8.64 32.44
N LYS A 536 -46.06 -8.43 33.00
CA LYS A 536 -46.77 -7.14 32.95
C LYS A 536 -45.98 -6.11 33.77
N ILE A 537 -45.35 -5.16 33.10
CA ILE A 537 -44.90 -3.92 33.73
C ILE A 537 -46.14 -3.05 33.95
N MET A 538 -46.38 -2.69 35.20
CA MET A 538 -47.50 -1.85 35.62
C MET A 538 -47.15 -0.38 35.35
N ASP A 539 -47.95 0.25 34.52
CA ASP A 539 -47.87 1.67 34.17
C ASP A 539 -48.31 2.52 35.37
N CYS A 540 -47.37 3.24 35.98
CA CYS A 540 -47.62 4.15 37.10
C CYS A 540 -47.70 5.63 36.71
N CYS A 541 -47.53 5.98 35.42
CA CYS A 541 -47.64 7.35 34.92
C CYS A 541 -48.26 7.31 33.51
N GLY A 542 -49.56 7.57 33.42
CA GLY A 542 -50.31 7.56 32.17
C GLY A 542 -50.00 8.74 31.24
N ASP A 543 -48.81 8.76 30.64
CA ASP A 543 -48.37 9.73 29.63
C ASP A 543 -47.62 9.08 28.44
N GLY A 544 -48.04 7.90 27.99
CA GLY A 544 -48.02 7.53 26.57
C GLY A 544 -46.70 7.54 25.77
N LEU A 545 -45.53 7.61 26.40
CA LEU A 545 -44.22 7.52 25.77
C LEU A 545 -43.45 6.32 26.33
N LEU A 546 -43.40 5.22 25.58
CA LEU A 546 -42.47 4.12 25.84
C LEU A 546 -41.18 4.35 25.05
N GLU A 547 -40.21 5.02 25.67
CA GLU A 547 -38.80 4.83 25.32
C GLU A 547 -38.36 3.47 25.89
N ALA A 548 -38.15 2.50 25.01
CA ALA A 548 -37.57 1.22 25.40
C ALA A 548 -36.04 1.36 25.49
N GLU A 549 -35.54 1.85 26.62
CA GLU A 549 -34.16 1.61 27.04
C GLU A 549 -34.00 0.13 27.43
N ALA A 550 -33.60 -0.71 26.46
CA ALA A 550 -33.05 -2.02 26.76
C ALA A 550 -31.51 -1.90 26.81
N PRO A 551 -30.85 -2.15 27.97
CA PRO A 551 -29.40 -2.17 28.04
C PRO A 551 -28.87 -3.32 27.18
N LEU A 552 -27.98 -3.00 26.23
CA LEU A 552 -27.21 -3.99 25.46
C LEU A 552 -26.34 -4.82 26.42
N GLY A 553 -26.91 -5.91 26.91
CA GLY A 553 -26.25 -6.89 27.77
C GLY A 553 -25.04 -7.53 27.07
N LYS A 554 -24.03 -7.89 27.88
CA LYS A 554 -22.79 -8.55 27.46
C LYS A 554 -23.06 -9.75 26.55
N TYR A 555 -22.80 -9.61 25.26
CA TYR A 555 -22.79 -10.72 24.30
C TYR A 555 -21.60 -11.64 24.60
N ARG A 556 -21.88 -12.90 24.91
CA ARG A 556 -20.87 -13.96 24.94
C ARG A 556 -20.51 -14.32 23.50
N SER A 557 -19.27 -14.05 23.09
CA SER A 557 -18.76 -14.50 21.79
C SER A 557 -18.60 -16.01 21.79
N ALA A 558 -19.32 -16.68 20.91
CA ALA A 558 -19.00 -18.06 20.51
C ALA A 558 -17.89 -18.03 19.45
N GLY A 559 -16.86 -18.86 19.62
CA GLY A 559 -16.17 -19.47 18.48
C GLY A 559 -14.71 -19.05 18.26
N ASN A 560 -13.82 -19.96 18.67
CA ASN A 560 -12.36 -19.96 18.61
C ASN A 560 -11.75 -20.10 17.19
N ASP A 561 -12.47 -19.71 16.11
CA ASP A 561 -12.07 -19.99 14.70
C ASP A 561 -11.67 -18.72 13.91
N ARG A 562 -11.73 -17.54 14.54
CA ARG A 562 -11.46 -16.22 13.92
C ARG A 562 -9.97 -15.89 13.71
N ARG A 563 -9.04 -16.68 14.24
CA ARG A 563 -7.58 -16.42 14.15
C ARG A 563 -6.92 -16.96 12.88
N LYS A 564 -7.64 -17.67 12.00
CA LYS A 564 -7.07 -18.23 10.78
C LYS A 564 -7.30 -17.30 9.59
N SER A 565 -6.24 -17.05 8.81
CA SER A 565 -6.36 -16.39 7.50
C SER A 565 -7.42 -17.09 6.63
N PRO A 566 -8.19 -16.34 5.83
CA PRO A 566 -9.22 -16.92 4.97
C PRO A 566 -8.56 -17.91 4.00
N ARG A 567 -9.20 -19.06 3.82
CA ARG A 567 -8.62 -20.16 3.01
C ARG A 567 -8.64 -19.87 1.53
N ASN A 568 -9.60 -19.06 1.07
CA ASN A 568 -9.82 -18.69 -0.32
C ASN A 568 -10.66 -17.42 -0.40
N PHE A 569 -10.92 -16.95 -1.62
CA PHE A 569 -11.64 -15.71 -1.85
C PHE A 569 -13.11 -15.78 -1.41
N GLU A 570 -13.80 -16.91 -1.58
CA GLU A 570 -15.17 -17.06 -1.08
C GLU A 570 -15.25 -16.97 0.46
N ASP A 571 -14.34 -17.65 1.16
CA ASP A 571 -14.22 -17.60 2.62
C ASP A 571 -13.87 -16.18 3.10
N PHE A 572 -13.01 -15.46 2.37
CA PHE A 572 -12.75 -14.04 2.62
C PHE A 572 -14.02 -13.20 2.50
N ILE A 573 -14.80 -13.38 1.44
CA ILE A 573 -16.05 -12.62 1.20
C ILE A 573 -17.01 -12.77 2.38
N TYR A 574 -17.28 -14.00 2.83
CA TYR A 574 -18.19 -14.22 3.95
C TYR A 574 -17.63 -13.69 5.28
N ARG A 575 -16.35 -13.89 5.56
CA ARG A 575 -15.73 -13.46 6.82
C ARG A 575 -15.58 -11.94 6.94
N VAL A 576 -15.33 -11.26 5.82
CA VAL A 576 -15.01 -9.83 5.80
C VAL A 576 -16.21 -8.98 5.43
N TRP A 577 -16.94 -9.33 4.37
CA TRP A 577 -18.12 -8.57 3.92
C TRP A 577 -19.43 -9.04 4.56
N GLY A 578 -19.47 -10.24 5.13
CA GLY A 578 -20.68 -10.78 5.75
C GLY A 578 -21.69 -11.32 4.74
N ALA A 579 -22.63 -12.13 5.24
CA ALA A 579 -23.52 -12.94 4.42
C ALA A 579 -24.44 -12.14 3.49
N GLY A 580 -24.90 -10.96 3.93
CA GLY A 580 -25.76 -10.10 3.11
C GLY A 580 -25.05 -9.52 1.88
N ILE A 581 -23.91 -8.86 2.07
CA ILE A 581 -23.11 -8.32 0.95
C ILE A 581 -22.63 -9.47 0.05
N ALA A 582 -22.21 -10.59 0.65
CA ALA A 582 -21.85 -11.81 -0.07
C ALA A 582 -22.97 -12.23 -1.03
N ARG A 583 -24.18 -12.38 -0.52
CA ARG A 583 -25.36 -12.83 -1.29
C ARG A 583 -25.77 -11.86 -2.39
N HIS A 584 -25.86 -10.57 -2.07
CA HIS A 584 -26.51 -9.60 -2.96
C HIS A 584 -25.58 -8.93 -3.98
N PHE A 585 -24.27 -9.02 -3.77
CA PHE A 585 -23.31 -8.39 -4.68
C PHE A 585 -22.03 -9.20 -4.86
N ALA A 586 -21.29 -9.45 -3.77
CA ALA A 586 -19.90 -9.88 -3.90
C ALA A 586 -19.75 -11.27 -4.52
N ILE A 587 -20.52 -12.27 -4.10
CA ILE A 587 -20.48 -13.61 -4.70
C ILE A 587 -20.98 -13.60 -6.15
N PRO A 588 -22.20 -13.11 -6.47
CA PRO A 588 -22.69 -13.18 -7.84
C PRO A 588 -21.82 -12.36 -8.81
N TYR A 589 -21.37 -11.17 -8.42
CA TYR A 589 -20.48 -10.35 -9.25
C TYR A 589 -19.11 -11.03 -9.46
N ASN A 590 -18.48 -11.54 -8.41
CA ASN A 590 -17.16 -12.16 -8.55
C ASN A 590 -17.22 -13.47 -9.33
N ARG A 591 -18.29 -14.27 -9.20
CA ARG A 591 -18.51 -15.44 -10.06
C ARG A 591 -18.65 -15.04 -11.53
N LYS A 592 -19.34 -13.92 -11.81
CA LYS A 592 -19.44 -13.40 -13.18
C LYS A 592 -18.09 -12.97 -13.71
N ILE A 593 -17.38 -12.03 -13.07
CA ILE A 593 -16.11 -11.49 -13.59
C ILE A 593 -14.98 -12.52 -13.63
N TRP A 594 -14.82 -13.36 -12.60
CA TRP A 594 -13.72 -14.32 -12.60
C TRP A 594 -14.01 -15.57 -13.40
N ALA A 595 -15.30 -15.86 -13.70
CA ALA A 595 -15.71 -17.04 -14.43
C ALA A 595 -15.08 -18.35 -13.88
N HIS A 596 -14.76 -18.39 -12.60
CA HIS A 596 -14.14 -19.54 -11.92
C HIS A 596 -14.71 -19.68 -10.50
N PRO A 597 -14.65 -20.89 -9.90
CA PRO A 597 -14.97 -21.07 -8.49
C PRO A 597 -14.11 -20.18 -7.60
N LEU A 598 -14.75 -19.38 -6.75
CA LEU A 598 -14.05 -18.45 -5.86
C LEU A 598 -13.27 -19.19 -4.75
N GLN A 599 -13.55 -20.47 -4.53
CA GLN A 599 -12.80 -21.35 -3.63
C GLN A 599 -11.39 -21.68 -4.13
N ASP A 600 -11.20 -21.64 -5.45
CA ASP A 600 -9.90 -21.92 -6.09
C ASP A 600 -8.98 -20.70 -6.04
N MET A 601 -9.52 -19.52 -5.74
CA MET A 601 -8.78 -18.27 -5.72
C MET A 601 -8.20 -17.97 -4.34
N GLU A 602 -6.95 -17.56 -4.32
CA GLU A 602 -6.27 -17.04 -3.12
C GLU A 602 -6.56 -15.53 -2.92
N THR A 603 -6.05 -14.94 -1.83
CA THR A 603 -6.43 -13.59 -1.38
C THR A 603 -5.32 -12.55 -1.42
N SER A 604 -4.09 -12.91 -1.83
CA SER A 604 -2.92 -11.99 -1.79
C SER A 604 -3.09 -10.74 -2.67
N TRP A 605 -3.89 -10.81 -3.73
CA TRP A 605 -4.13 -9.73 -4.70
C TRP A 605 -5.14 -8.67 -4.24
N LEU A 606 -5.85 -8.89 -3.14
CA LEU A 606 -6.92 -7.99 -2.67
C LEU A 606 -6.39 -6.68 -2.06
N GLY A 607 -5.15 -6.67 -1.57
CA GLY A 607 -4.55 -5.57 -0.82
C GLY A 607 -4.66 -4.22 -1.53
N GLY A 608 -5.47 -3.31 -0.96
CA GLY A 608 -5.69 -1.95 -1.47
C GLY A 608 -6.62 -1.82 -2.68
N ARG A 609 -7.19 -2.92 -3.18
CA ARG A 609 -8.03 -2.92 -4.40
C ARG A 609 -9.51 -3.07 -4.16
N VAL A 610 -9.90 -3.73 -3.07
CA VAL A 610 -11.30 -3.87 -2.71
C VAL A 610 -11.60 -3.11 -1.43
N PRO A 611 -12.56 -2.18 -1.44
CA PRO A 611 -12.92 -1.43 -0.25
C PRO A 611 -13.51 -2.38 0.80
N LEU A 612 -13.05 -2.22 2.05
CA LEU A 612 -13.55 -2.97 3.19
C LEU A 612 -14.88 -2.37 3.66
N PRO A 613 -15.74 -3.15 4.32
CA PRO A 613 -17.00 -2.62 4.84
C PRO A 613 -16.74 -1.83 6.12
N ASP A 614 -17.25 -0.62 6.17
CA ASP A 614 -17.35 0.17 7.39
C ASP A 614 -18.82 0.24 7.82
N LEU A 615 -19.11 -0.15 9.06
CA LEU A 615 -20.49 -0.25 9.54
C LEU A 615 -21.18 1.12 9.65
N GLY A 616 -20.43 2.18 9.99
CA GLY A 616 -20.95 3.53 10.02
C GLY A 616 -21.35 4.00 8.63
N GLU A 617 -20.44 3.86 7.66
CA GLU A 617 -20.71 4.19 6.26
C GLU A 617 -21.87 3.38 5.68
N MET A 618 -21.98 2.08 6.03
CA MET A 618 -23.09 1.23 5.59
C MET A 618 -24.45 1.70 6.13
N ILE A 619 -24.52 2.07 7.42
CA ILE A 619 -25.75 2.56 8.04
C ILE A 619 -26.14 3.91 7.45
N GLU A 620 -25.21 4.86 7.39
CA GLU A 620 -25.46 6.16 6.77
C GLU A 620 -25.88 6.02 5.30
N GLY A 621 -25.15 5.17 4.58
CA GLY A 621 -25.39 4.85 3.18
C GLY A 621 -26.69 4.09 2.92
N ALA A 622 -27.35 3.55 3.94
CA ALA A 622 -28.70 3.01 3.85
C ALA A 622 -29.78 4.07 4.12
N LEU A 623 -29.47 5.08 4.93
CA LEU A 623 -30.41 6.14 5.32
C LEU A 623 -30.51 7.28 4.31
N ARG A 624 -29.43 7.56 3.56
CA ARG A 624 -29.37 8.66 2.59
C ARG A 624 -28.50 8.31 1.38
N PRO A 625 -28.71 8.98 0.22
CA PRO A 625 -27.83 8.83 -0.93
C PRO A 625 -26.37 9.18 -0.59
N VAL A 626 -25.44 8.36 -1.08
CA VAL A 626 -24.00 8.64 -0.96
C VAL A 626 -23.63 9.79 -1.88
N ALA A 627 -22.89 10.75 -1.35
CA ALA A 627 -22.37 11.87 -2.12
C ALA A 627 -21.41 11.40 -3.23
N LYS A 628 -21.15 12.27 -4.21
CA LYS A 628 -20.08 12.01 -5.18
C LYS A 628 -18.76 11.86 -4.42
N PRO A 629 -17.94 10.83 -4.73
CA PRO A 629 -16.62 10.76 -4.15
C PRO A 629 -15.85 12.03 -4.53
N MET A 630 -15.22 12.68 -3.55
CA MET A 630 -14.45 13.91 -3.75
C MET A 630 -12.99 13.68 -3.36
N GLY A 631 -12.05 14.25 -4.12
CA GLY A 631 -10.61 14.19 -3.85
C GLY A 631 -9.81 13.41 -4.91
N PRO A 632 -8.47 13.36 -4.79
CA PRO A 632 -7.59 12.82 -5.83
C PRO A 632 -7.79 11.34 -6.15
N ASN A 633 -8.32 10.54 -5.20
CA ASN A 633 -8.69 9.13 -5.41
C ASN A 633 -10.06 8.94 -6.11
N ALA A 634 -10.81 10.03 -6.34
CA ALA A 634 -12.11 10.07 -6.99
C ALA A 634 -12.04 10.54 -8.46
N ARG A 635 -10.89 11.09 -8.87
CA ARG A 635 -10.66 11.64 -10.21
C ARG A 635 -9.89 10.64 -11.08
N PHE A 636 -10.24 10.57 -12.37
CA PHE A 636 -9.48 9.81 -13.36
C PHE A 636 -9.29 10.63 -14.65
N GLY A 637 -8.30 10.23 -15.45
CA GLY A 637 -8.01 10.84 -16.74
C GLY A 637 -8.35 9.89 -17.90
N TYR A 638 -8.62 10.46 -19.07
CA TYR A 638 -8.77 9.72 -20.33
C TYR A 638 -8.30 10.60 -21.50
N PRO A 639 -7.74 10.06 -22.60
CA PRO A 639 -7.35 10.89 -23.74
C PRO A 639 -8.55 11.62 -24.35
N LEU A 640 -8.39 12.92 -24.63
CA LEU A 640 -9.49 13.71 -25.18
C LEU A 640 -9.88 13.25 -26.58
N ARG A 641 -8.94 12.76 -27.40
CA ARG A 641 -9.18 12.23 -28.76
C ARG A 641 -8.37 10.97 -29.00
N GLY A 642 -8.89 10.08 -29.85
CA GLY A 642 -8.21 8.86 -30.32
C GLY A 642 -8.25 7.68 -29.35
N GLY A 643 -9.17 7.70 -28.38
CA GLY A 643 -9.33 6.65 -27.37
C GLY A 643 -8.06 6.40 -26.54
N PHE A 644 -8.02 5.28 -25.83
CA PHE A 644 -6.82 4.91 -25.06
C PHE A 644 -5.61 4.61 -25.96
N GLN A 645 -5.83 4.29 -27.24
CA GLN A 645 -4.80 4.18 -28.28
C GLN A 645 -3.91 5.43 -28.38
N ALA A 646 -4.48 6.63 -28.21
CA ALA A 646 -3.72 7.88 -28.28
C ALA A 646 -2.57 7.94 -27.26
N LEU A 647 -2.80 7.43 -26.04
CA LEU A 647 -1.76 7.34 -25.02
C LEU A 647 -0.61 6.40 -25.44
N MET A 648 -0.94 5.30 -26.13
CA MET A 648 0.05 4.35 -26.64
C MET A 648 0.82 4.95 -27.83
N ASN A 649 0.13 5.62 -28.75
CA ASN A 649 0.74 6.30 -29.89
C ASN A 649 1.67 7.44 -29.45
N GLY A 650 1.39 8.08 -28.31
CA GLY A 650 2.24 9.11 -27.70
C GLY A 650 3.68 8.66 -27.47
N PHE A 651 3.96 7.35 -27.37
CA PHE A 651 5.33 6.86 -27.25
C PHE A 651 6.12 6.96 -28.56
N LEU A 652 5.45 6.85 -29.72
CA LEU A 652 6.12 6.68 -31.02
C LEU A 652 7.14 7.77 -31.34
N PRO A 653 6.87 9.07 -31.12
CA PRO A 653 7.86 10.14 -31.37
C PRO A 653 9.08 10.08 -30.44
N HIS A 654 9.00 9.33 -29.35
CA HIS A 654 10.04 9.24 -28.33
C HIS A 654 10.85 7.93 -28.40
N LEU A 655 10.43 6.97 -29.23
CA LEU A 655 11.19 5.74 -29.44
C LEU A 655 12.43 6.04 -30.28
N LYS A 656 13.60 5.71 -29.72
CA LYS A 656 14.90 5.84 -30.42
C LYS A 656 15.38 4.51 -31.03
N GLY A 657 14.86 3.39 -30.54
CA GLY A 657 15.14 2.05 -31.05
C GLY A 657 14.28 1.69 -32.26
N GLU A 658 14.55 0.52 -32.84
CA GLU A 658 13.79 0.01 -33.98
C GLU A 658 12.46 -0.60 -33.52
N LEU A 659 11.34 -0.18 -34.12
CA LEU A 659 10.02 -0.77 -33.92
C LEU A 659 9.61 -1.53 -35.19
N LYS A 660 9.32 -2.83 -35.06
CA LYS A 660 8.79 -3.67 -36.13
C LYS A 660 7.37 -4.13 -35.81
N LEU A 661 6.41 -3.58 -36.56
CA LEU A 661 5.00 -3.98 -36.54
C LEU A 661 4.77 -5.17 -37.47
N ASN A 662 3.59 -5.81 -37.37
CA ASN A 662 3.24 -7.02 -38.15
C ASN A 662 4.30 -8.14 -38.06
N THR A 663 5.04 -8.18 -36.96
CA THR A 663 6.19 -9.06 -36.76
C THR A 663 5.85 -10.05 -35.66
N ALA A 664 5.28 -11.19 -36.06
CA ALA A 664 4.90 -12.24 -35.13
C ALA A 664 6.13 -13.09 -34.76
N VAL A 665 6.35 -13.25 -33.45
CA VAL A 665 7.31 -14.23 -32.92
C VAL A 665 6.71 -15.62 -32.99
N ALA A 666 7.41 -16.55 -33.64
CA ALA A 666 7.03 -17.95 -33.78
C ALA A 666 7.77 -18.87 -32.80
N GLY A 667 8.99 -18.49 -32.39
CA GLY A 667 9.80 -19.25 -31.44
C GLY A 667 10.79 -18.39 -30.69
N VAL A 668 11.26 -18.88 -29.55
CA VAL A 668 12.35 -18.28 -28.77
C VAL A 668 13.30 -19.41 -28.42
N SER A 669 14.58 -19.29 -28.76
CA SER A 669 15.61 -20.27 -28.37
C SER A 669 16.51 -19.67 -27.29
N PRO A 670 16.27 -19.98 -26.00
CA PRO A 670 17.17 -19.62 -24.92
C PRO A 670 18.60 -20.09 -25.15
N ALA A 671 18.80 -21.32 -25.64
CA ALA A 671 20.13 -21.89 -25.85
C ALA A 671 20.92 -21.16 -26.96
N GLN A 672 20.23 -20.74 -28.03
CA GLN A 672 20.85 -19.98 -29.13
C GLN A 672 20.79 -18.46 -28.92
N ARG A 673 20.13 -18.01 -27.85
CA ARG A 673 19.84 -16.59 -27.57
C ARG A 673 19.25 -15.86 -28.78
N CYS A 674 18.22 -16.44 -29.39
CA CYS A 674 17.56 -15.84 -30.54
C CYS A 674 16.03 -15.92 -30.47
N VAL A 675 15.38 -14.98 -31.16
CA VAL A 675 13.93 -14.93 -31.40
C VAL A 675 13.69 -15.28 -32.86
N ILE A 676 12.84 -16.26 -33.12
CA ILE A 676 12.46 -16.74 -34.46
C ILE A 676 11.13 -16.10 -34.83
N LEU A 677 11.07 -15.47 -36.00
CA LEU A 677 9.89 -14.80 -36.53
C LEU A 677 9.07 -15.74 -37.41
N ALA A 678 7.80 -15.42 -37.60
CA ALA A 678 6.86 -16.23 -38.39
C ALA A 678 7.20 -16.29 -39.89
N ASP A 679 7.98 -15.33 -40.40
CA ASP A 679 8.50 -15.35 -41.77
C ASP A 679 9.76 -16.23 -41.94
N GLY A 680 10.22 -16.86 -40.86
CA GLY A 680 11.41 -17.72 -40.83
C GLY A 680 12.72 -16.97 -40.53
N SER A 681 12.71 -15.64 -40.47
CA SER A 681 13.88 -14.86 -40.06
C SER A 681 14.10 -14.95 -38.54
N SER A 682 15.30 -14.58 -38.07
CA SER A 682 15.64 -14.63 -36.65
C SER A 682 16.47 -13.43 -36.19
N HIS A 683 16.26 -13.01 -34.95
CA HIS A 683 17.03 -11.96 -34.29
C HIS A 683 17.79 -12.53 -33.08
N SER A 684 19.11 -12.43 -33.09
CA SER A 684 19.92 -12.71 -31.89
C SER A 684 19.73 -11.59 -30.87
N TYR A 685 19.77 -11.92 -29.58
CA TYR A 685 19.65 -10.95 -28.50
C TYR A 685 20.78 -11.11 -27.49
N ARG A 686 21.19 -9.99 -26.89
CA ARG A 686 22.03 -10.02 -25.68
C ARG A 686 21.20 -10.18 -24.41
N ALA A 687 20.01 -9.59 -24.41
CA ALA A 687 18.99 -9.71 -23.38
C ALA A 687 17.62 -9.62 -24.06
N LEU A 688 16.64 -10.34 -23.52
CA LEU A 688 15.28 -10.38 -24.03
C LEU A 688 14.29 -9.88 -22.97
N ILE A 689 13.57 -8.81 -23.23
CA ILE A 689 12.44 -8.38 -22.40
C ILE A 689 11.15 -8.91 -23.03
N SER A 690 10.50 -9.85 -22.38
CA SER A 690 9.21 -10.36 -22.84
C SER A 690 8.06 -9.72 -22.09
N THR A 691 7.07 -9.21 -22.82
CA THR A 691 5.79 -8.73 -22.26
C THR A 691 4.60 -9.62 -22.64
N MET A 692 4.85 -10.71 -23.36
CA MET A 692 3.83 -11.63 -23.82
C MET A 692 3.30 -12.51 -22.68
N PRO A 693 2.14 -13.17 -22.85
CA PRO A 693 1.64 -14.13 -21.87
C PRO A 693 2.65 -15.24 -21.55
N LEU A 694 2.93 -15.43 -20.26
CA LEU A 694 3.94 -16.37 -19.77
C LEU A 694 3.76 -17.81 -20.28
N PRO A 695 2.54 -18.38 -20.32
CA PRO A 695 2.33 -19.69 -20.94
C PRO A 695 2.66 -19.75 -22.44
N GLN A 696 2.44 -18.65 -23.16
CA GLN A 696 2.77 -18.54 -24.58
C GLN A 696 4.28 -18.45 -24.79
N LEU A 697 4.98 -17.68 -23.96
CA LEU A 697 6.43 -17.61 -23.99
C LEU A 697 7.06 -19.00 -23.82
N ILE A 698 6.64 -19.76 -22.81
CA ILE A 698 7.15 -21.12 -22.57
C ILE A 698 6.71 -22.10 -23.66
N ARG A 699 5.56 -21.91 -24.29
CA ARG A 699 5.19 -22.68 -25.48
C ARG A 699 6.14 -22.42 -26.65
N MET A 700 6.55 -21.17 -26.84
CA MET A 700 7.46 -20.75 -27.92
C MET A 700 8.90 -21.19 -27.71
N THR A 701 9.30 -21.56 -26.49
CA THR A 701 10.61 -22.19 -26.24
C THR A 701 10.62 -23.69 -26.49
N GLY A 702 9.44 -24.30 -26.68
CA GLY A 702 9.30 -25.71 -27.03
C GLY A 702 9.99 -26.64 -26.03
N ASN A 703 10.80 -27.57 -26.55
CA ASN A 703 11.49 -28.58 -25.73
C ASN A 703 12.72 -28.05 -24.98
N GLU A 704 13.18 -26.82 -25.27
CA GLU A 704 14.28 -26.20 -24.51
C GLU A 704 13.87 -25.89 -23.06
N ALA A 705 12.58 -25.59 -22.83
CA ALA A 705 12.05 -25.49 -21.48
C ALA A 705 11.98 -26.88 -20.84
N PRO A 706 12.56 -27.12 -19.65
CA PRO A 706 12.45 -28.38 -18.93
C PRO A 706 10.99 -28.80 -18.71
N ALA A 707 10.75 -30.11 -18.56
CA ALA A 707 9.39 -30.64 -18.39
C ALA A 707 8.64 -30.01 -17.21
N GLU A 708 9.33 -29.74 -16.10
CA GLU A 708 8.79 -29.05 -14.93
C GLU A 708 8.35 -27.60 -15.23
N VAL A 709 9.12 -26.87 -16.05
CA VAL A 709 8.81 -25.50 -16.46
C VAL A 709 7.59 -25.49 -17.38
N ARG A 710 7.52 -26.44 -18.33
CA ARG A 710 6.35 -26.60 -19.21
C ARG A 710 5.10 -26.96 -18.42
N ALA A 711 5.20 -27.86 -17.44
CA ALA A 711 4.09 -28.23 -16.57
C ALA A 711 3.63 -27.05 -15.71
N ALA A 712 4.56 -26.29 -15.12
CA ALA A 712 4.26 -25.07 -14.37
C ALA A 712 3.52 -24.04 -15.25
N ALA A 713 3.97 -23.84 -16.49
CA ALA A 713 3.35 -22.92 -17.43
C ALA A 713 1.94 -23.35 -17.86
N GLN A 714 1.71 -24.65 -18.06
CA GLN A 714 0.39 -25.21 -18.36
C GLN A 714 -0.60 -25.08 -17.19
N ALA A 715 -0.10 -25.06 -15.95
CA ALA A 715 -0.91 -24.92 -14.76
C ALA A 715 -1.36 -23.46 -14.47
N LEU A 716 -0.84 -22.47 -15.20
CA LEU A 716 -1.22 -21.06 -15.03
C LEU A 716 -2.59 -20.77 -15.65
N ARG A 717 -3.52 -20.29 -14.83
CA ARG A 717 -4.90 -19.98 -15.23
C ARG A 717 -5.11 -18.48 -15.52
N HIS A 718 -6.06 -18.20 -16.42
CA HIS A 718 -6.43 -16.86 -16.85
C HIS A 718 -7.91 -16.81 -17.20
N VAL A 719 -8.48 -15.61 -17.29
CA VAL A 719 -9.87 -15.38 -17.69
C VAL A 719 -9.88 -14.57 -18.99
N PRO A 720 -10.47 -15.08 -20.08
CA PRO A 720 -10.71 -14.31 -21.28
C PRO A 720 -11.92 -13.37 -21.13
N VAL A 721 -11.94 -12.32 -21.96
CA VAL A 721 -13.06 -11.37 -22.04
C VAL A 721 -13.46 -11.20 -23.50
N ARG A 722 -14.77 -11.30 -23.75
CA ARG A 722 -15.41 -10.88 -24.98
C ARG A 722 -16.05 -9.51 -24.75
N CYS A 723 -15.69 -8.53 -25.58
CA CYS A 723 -16.32 -7.21 -25.60
C CYS A 723 -17.29 -7.13 -26.77
N VAL A 724 -18.52 -6.69 -26.51
CA VAL A 724 -19.49 -6.30 -27.54
C VAL A 724 -19.66 -4.80 -27.49
N ASN A 725 -19.29 -4.13 -28.57
CA ASN A 725 -19.34 -2.68 -28.71
C ASN A 725 -20.61 -2.29 -29.46
N LEU A 726 -21.38 -1.36 -28.90
CA LEU A 726 -22.64 -0.89 -29.47
C LEU A 726 -22.60 0.63 -29.62
N GLY A 727 -22.80 1.12 -30.84
CA GLY A 727 -23.04 2.53 -31.13
C GLY A 727 -24.53 2.78 -31.26
N ILE A 728 -25.10 3.52 -30.31
CA ILE A 728 -26.54 3.80 -30.25
C ILE A 728 -26.82 5.11 -30.98
N GLY A 729 -27.86 5.16 -31.81
CA GLY A 729 -28.32 6.34 -32.55
C GLY A 729 -29.10 7.33 -31.69
N ARG A 730 -28.64 7.58 -30.47
CA ARG A 730 -29.21 8.54 -29.53
C ARG A 730 -28.12 9.04 -28.58
N GLU A 731 -28.07 10.34 -28.37
CA GLU A 731 -27.13 10.96 -27.44
C GLU A 731 -27.54 10.79 -25.97
N ASN A 732 -26.57 10.98 -25.07
CA ASN A 732 -26.77 11.13 -23.63
C ASN A 732 -27.62 10.00 -23.00
N ILE A 733 -27.35 8.74 -23.36
CA ILE A 733 -28.13 7.61 -22.83
C ILE A 733 -27.97 7.43 -21.32
N THR A 734 -26.80 7.81 -20.78
CA THR A 734 -26.52 7.86 -19.34
C THR A 734 -25.35 8.80 -19.05
N GLU A 735 -25.27 9.31 -17.84
CA GLU A 735 -24.20 10.12 -17.24
C GLU A 735 -23.09 9.29 -16.56
N LYS A 736 -23.20 7.96 -16.56
CA LYS A 736 -22.29 7.04 -15.84
C LYS A 736 -21.08 6.68 -16.69
N HIS A 737 -19.92 6.46 -16.08
CA HIS A 737 -18.72 5.98 -16.80
C HIS A 737 -18.68 4.47 -16.93
N TRP A 738 -19.05 3.75 -15.87
CA TRP A 738 -19.21 2.30 -15.92
C TRP A 738 -20.18 1.79 -14.88
N ILE A 739 -20.77 0.64 -15.18
CA ILE A 739 -21.84 0.03 -14.42
C ILE A 739 -21.52 -1.46 -14.22
N TYR A 740 -21.58 -1.92 -12.98
CA TYR A 740 -21.42 -3.33 -12.60
C TYR A 740 -22.77 -4.04 -12.52
N TYR A 741 -22.84 -5.25 -13.07
CA TYR A 741 -24.07 -6.06 -13.14
C TYR A 741 -23.86 -7.42 -12.45
N PRO A 742 -24.13 -7.53 -11.15
CA PRO A 742 -24.06 -8.81 -10.41
C PRO A 742 -25.11 -9.85 -10.86
N GLU A 743 -26.27 -9.42 -11.35
CA GLU A 743 -27.44 -10.29 -11.58
C GLU A 743 -27.47 -10.91 -13.00
N GLU A 744 -28.64 -11.40 -13.42
CA GLU A 744 -28.87 -12.18 -14.65
C GLU A 744 -28.80 -11.30 -15.92
N THR A 745 -27.57 -10.97 -16.32
CA THR A 745 -27.17 -10.42 -17.62
C THR A 745 -25.94 -11.16 -18.14
N VAL A 746 -25.77 -11.19 -19.47
CA VAL A 746 -24.61 -11.81 -20.13
C VAL A 746 -23.32 -11.07 -19.76
N PHE A 747 -23.34 -9.74 -19.81
CA PHE A 747 -22.21 -8.90 -19.40
C PHE A 747 -22.12 -8.76 -17.88
N HIS A 748 -20.89 -8.64 -17.37
CA HIS A 748 -20.66 -8.33 -15.95
C HIS A 748 -20.44 -6.84 -15.73
N ARG A 749 -20.06 -6.11 -16.78
CA ARG A 749 -19.80 -4.67 -16.75
C ARG A 749 -20.15 -4.04 -18.09
N ILE A 750 -20.70 -2.82 -18.03
CA ILE A 750 -20.75 -1.92 -19.18
C ILE A 750 -19.78 -0.77 -18.91
N PHE A 751 -18.93 -0.46 -19.88
CA PHE A 751 -18.13 0.76 -19.90
C PHE A 751 -18.68 1.72 -20.97
N VAL A 752 -18.73 3.00 -20.64
CA VAL A 752 -19.32 4.04 -21.47
C VAL A 752 -18.21 5.00 -21.89
N GLN A 753 -17.51 4.67 -22.98
CA GLN A 753 -16.37 5.47 -23.47
C GLN A 753 -16.77 6.92 -23.79
N GLY A 754 -17.99 7.13 -24.30
CA GLY A 754 -18.50 8.46 -24.64
C GLY A 754 -18.52 9.47 -23.49
N ASN A 755 -18.64 8.98 -22.24
CA ASN A 755 -18.55 9.84 -21.05
C ASN A 755 -17.11 10.03 -20.58
N ALA A 756 -16.19 9.12 -20.90
CA ALA A 756 -14.77 9.29 -20.63
C ALA A 756 -14.15 10.38 -21.53
N SER A 757 -14.59 10.45 -22.79
CA SER A 757 -14.33 11.60 -23.66
C SER A 757 -15.51 11.89 -24.60
N PRO A 758 -15.93 13.17 -24.73
CA PRO A 758 -16.99 13.55 -25.64
C PRO A 758 -16.66 13.30 -27.12
N HIS A 759 -15.38 13.11 -27.47
CA HIS A 759 -14.95 12.82 -28.85
C HIS A 759 -14.96 11.32 -29.20
N CYS A 760 -15.31 10.45 -28.26
CA CYS A 760 -15.51 9.03 -28.59
C CYS A 760 -16.87 8.75 -29.25
N ASN A 761 -17.76 9.75 -29.27
CA ASN A 761 -19.08 9.65 -29.89
C ASN A 761 -19.17 10.56 -31.12
N PRO A 762 -19.81 10.11 -32.21
CA PRO A 762 -20.24 10.99 -33.29
C PRO A 762 -21.47 11.80 -32.86
N PRO A 763 -21.75 12.96 -33.50
CA PRO A 763 -23.00 13.69 -33.29
C PRO A 763 -24.23 12.80 -33.51
N GLY A 764 -25.22 12.90 -32.63
CA GLY A 764 -26.42 12.06 -32.65
C GLY A 764 -26.23 10.65 -32.09
N GLY A 765 -25.02 10.26 -31.70
CA GLY A 765 -24.69 8.90 -31.28
C GLY A 765 -24.14 8.78 -29.86
N PHE A 766 -24.21 7.58 -29.29
CA PHE A 766 -23.56 7.28 -28.02
C PHE A 766 -23.07 5.82 -27.92
N GLY A 767 -21.78 5.64 -27.64
CA GLY A 767 -21.13 4.33 -27.61
C GLY A 767 -21.05 3.71 -26.21
N LEU A 768 -21.27 2.38 -26.14
CA LEU A 768 -21.05 1.57 -24.94
C LEU A 768 -20.37 0.24 -25.28
N THR A 769 -19.64 -0.31 -24.31
CA THR A 769 -18.98 -1.62 -24.40
C THR A 769 -19.52 -2.56 -23.33
N CYS A 770 -20.09 -3.68 -23.74
CA CYS A 770 -20.49 -4.77 -22.86
C CYS A 770 -19.33 -5.75 -22.68
N GLU A 771 -18.84 -5.93 -21.45
CA GLU A 771 -17.75 -6.84 -21.14
C GLU A 771 -18.26 -8.17 -20.58
N ILE A 772 -17.81 -9.27 -21.17
CA ILE A 772 -18.33 -10.62 -20.91
C ILE A 772 -17.15 -11.56 -20.71
N THR A 773 -16.94 -11.99 -19.48
CA THR A 773 -15.95 -12.99 -19.12
C THR A 773 -16.51 -14.38 -19.40
N TYR A 774 -15.67 -15.29 -19.85
CA TYR A 774 -16.05 -16.67 -20.12
C TYR A 774 -14.95 -17.64 -19.71
N SER A 775 -15.31 -18.90 -19.53
CA SER A 775 -14.39 -20.00 -19.21
C SER A 775 -15.10 -21.34 -19.44
N GLU A 776 -14.44 -22.45 -19.13
CA GLU A 776 -15.09 -23.76 -19.07
C GLU A 776 -16.19 -23.84 -18.00
N HIS A 777 -16.08 -23.07 -16.90
CA HIS A 777 -17.10 -23.03 -15.84
C HIS A 777 -18.25 -22.07 -16.15
N LYS A 778 -18.03 -21.10 -17.03
CA LYS A 778 -19.02 -20.13 -17.49
C LYS A 778 -18.83 -19.93 -19.00
N PRO A 779 -19.30 -20.87 -19.83
CA PRO A 779 -19.18 -20.72 -21.28
C PRO A 779 -20.01 -19.53 -21.76
N LEU A 780 -19.63 -18.96 -22.90
CA LEU A 780 -20.49 -17.99 -23.58
C LEU A 780 -21.81 -18.68 -23.96
N PRO A 781 -22.96 -18.01 -23.79
CA PRO A 781 -24.26 -18.60 -24.15
C PRO A 781 -24.39 -18.82 -25.67
N CYS A 782 -23.72 -17.99 -26.45
CA CYS A 782 -23.68 -17.99 -27.91
C CYS A 782 -22.46 -17.17 -28.38
N ASP A 783 -22.19 -17.15 -29.69
CA ASP A 783 -21.07 -16.41 -30.31
C ASP A 783 -21.55 -15.59 -31.52
N GLY A 784 -20.72 -14.66 -31.99
CA GLY A 784 -20.99 -13.81 -33.14
C GLY A 784 -22.22 -12.91 -32.95
N ASP A 785 -23.00 -12.76 -34.02
CA ASP A 785 -24.19 -11.90 -34.01
C ASP A 785 -25.21 -12.30 -32.93
N ALA A 786 -25.35 -13.59 -32.62
CA ALA A 786 -26.27 -14.04 -31.57
C ALA A 786 -25.88 -13.51 -30.18
N LEU A 787 -24.59 -13.36 -29.91
CA LEU A 787 -24.09 -12.77 -28.66
C LEU A 787 -24.35 -11.27 -28.63
N ILE A 788 -24.20 -10.59 -29.77
CA ILE A 788 -24.52 -9.16 -29.93
C ILE A 788 -26.01 -8.92 -29.64
N GLU A 789 -26.90 -9.70 -30.24
CA GLU A 789 -28.34 -9.61 -30.00
C GLU A 789 -28.70 -9.88 -28.53
N SER A 790 -28.02 -10.84 -27.89
CA SER A 790 -28.20 -11.12 -26.46
C SER A 790 -27.79 -9.92 -25.59
N CYS A 791 -26.69 -9.25 -25.92
CA CYS A 791 -26.26 -8.04 -25.22
C CYS A 791 -27.23 -6.88 -25.43
N ILE A 792 -27.75 -6.69 -26.64
CA ILE A 792 -28.77 -5.67 -26.93
C ILE A 792 -30.03 -5.94 -26.10
N ALA A 793 -30.51 -7.19 -26.09
CA ALA A 793 -31.68 -7.60 -25.31
C ALA A 793 -31.49 -7.34 -23.81
N ASP A 794 -30.33 -7.69 -23.25
CA ASP A 794 -30.02 -7.41 -21.85
C ASP A 794 -29.86 -5.91 -21.56
N CYS A 795 -29.29 -5.14 -22.49
CA CYS A 795 -29.21 -3.68 -22.37
C CYS A 795 -30.60 -3.03 -22.34
N VAL A 796 -31.56 -3.52 -23.13
CA VAL A 796 -32.97 -3.08 -23.07
C VAL A 796 -33.60 -3.51 -21.75
N LYS A 797 -33.39 -4.76 -21.33
CA LYS A 797 -33.93 -5.34 -20.09
C LYS A 797 -33.52 -4.55 -18.84
N VAL A 798 -32.25 -4.15 -18.74
CA VAL A 798 -31.74 -3.34 -17.62
C VAL A 798 -31.98 -1.84 -17.80
N GLY A 799 -32.57 -1.44 -18.92
CA GLY A 799 -32.98 -0.07 -19.21
C GLY A 799 -31.84 0.89 -19.52
N VAL A 800 -30.66 0.41 -19.92
CA VAL A 800 -29.57 1.30 -20.36
C VAL A 800 -29.81 1.85 -21.76
N ILE A 801 -30.52 1.10 -22.60
CA ILE A 801 -31.03 1.54 -23.91
C ILE A 801 -32.54 1.24 -24.01
N ARG A 802 -33.22 1.88 -24.96
CA ARG A 802 -34.65 1.66 -25.25
C ARG A 802 -34.80 0.60 -26.34
N GLY A 803 -35.95 -0.07 -26.37
CA GLY A 803 -36.24 -1.09 -27.40
C GLY A 803 -36.39 -0.52 -28.82
N ASP A 804 -36.60 0.79 -28.95
CA ASP A 804 -36.71 1.52 -30.21
C ASP A 804 -35.44 2.32 -30.57
N ASP A 805 -34.38 2.23 -29.75
CA ASP A 805 -33.10 2.87 -30.07
C ASP A 805 -32.46 2.19 -31.29
N ALA A 806 -32.06 2.99 -32.28
CA ALA A 806 -31.34 2.48 -33.44
C ALA A 806 -29.91 2.03 -33.04
N ILE A 807 -29.51 0.82 -33.43
CA ILE A 807 -28.12 0.36 -33.30
C ILE A 807 -27.39 0.68 -34.60
N VAL A 808 -26.55 1.71 -34.56
CA VAL A 808 -25.83 2.23 -35.74
C VAL A 808 -24.55 1.45 -36.01
N VAL A 809 -23.86 1.05 -34.93
CA VAL A 809 -22.63 0.27 -34.99
C VAL A 809 -22.73 -0.89 -34.03
N ARG A 810 -22.24 -2.06 -34.46
CA ARG A 810 -22.08 -3.23 -33.61
C ARG A 810 -20.87 -4.02 -34.05
N ASN A 811 -19.95 -4.27 -33.14
CA ASN A 811 -18.80 -5.13 -33.39
C ASN A 811 -18.40 -5.85 -32.10
N GLN A 812 -17.46 -6.80 -32.22
CA GLN A 812 -16.98 -7.57 -31.10
C GLN A 812 -15.47 -7.73 -31.12
N VAL A 813 -14.89 -7.85 -29.93
CA VAL A 813 -13.45 -8.03 -29.71
C VAL A 813 -13.24 -9.13 -28.69
N ASP A 814 -12.38 -10.09 -29.02
CA ASP A 814 -12.00 -11.16 -28.11
C ASP A 814 -10.61 -10.92 -27.51
N MET A 815 -10.51 -11.08 -26.18
CA MET A 815 -9.29 -10.91 -25.40
C MET A 815 -9.00 -12.22 -24.66
N PRO A 816 -8.24 -13.16 -25.27
CA PRO A 816 -8.03 -14.49 -24.72
C PRO A 816 -7.29 -14.46 -23.38
N TYR A 817 -6.39 -13.49 -23.19
CA TYR A 817 -5.70 -13.23 -21.93
C TYR A 817 -6.09 -11.85 -21.44
N ALA A 818 -7.19 -11.76 -20.69
CA ALA A 818 -7.66 -10.50 -20.12
C ALA A 818 -7.29 -10.41 -18.63
N TYR A 819 -7.72 -11.37 -17.81
CA TYR A 819 -7.39 -11.42 -16.38
C TYR A 819 -6.44 -12.56 -16.05
N VAL A 820 -5.49 -12.27 -15.16
CA VAL A 820 -4.62 -13.27 -14.57
C VAL A 820 -5.31 -13.85 -13.34
N LEU A 821 -5.45 -15.17 -13.26
CA LEU A 821 -6.14 -15.81 -12.13
C LEU A 821 -5.14 -16.06 -10.98
N TYR A 822 -5.50 -15.61 -9.78
CA TYR A 822 -4.72 -15.87 -8.56
C TYR A 822 -5.24 -17.13 -7.88
N ASP A 823 -4.85 -18.29 -8.41
CA ASP A 823 -5.08 -19.57 -7.75
C ASP A 823 -3.95 -19.92 -6.76
N HIS A 824 -4.18 -20.95 -5.95
CA HIS A 824 -3.23 -21.41 -4.92
C HIS A 824 -1.89 -21.92 -5.46
N GLY A 825 -1.82 -22.30 -6.75
CA GLY A 825 -0.60 -22.81 -7.41
C GLY A 825 0.22 -21.72 -8.10
N ARG A 826 -0.38 -20.56 -8.40
CA ARG A 826 0.19 -19.48 -9.22
C ARG A 826 1.60 -19.10 -8.80
N ALA A 827 1.78 -18.72 -7.53
CA ALA A 827 3.05 -18.18 -7.04
C ALA A 827 4.22 -19.17 -7.23
N LYS A 828 3.98 -20.45 -6.94
CA LYS A 828 4.96 -21.53 -7.16
C LYS A 828 5.28 -21.69 -8.65
N ASN A 829 4.26 -21.77 -9.49
CA ASN A 829 4.43 -21.97 -10.93
C ASN A 829 5.20 -20.81 -11.58
N VAL A 830 4.84 -19.56 -11.24
CA VAL A 830 5.54 -18.37 -11.73
C VAL A 830 7.00 -18.35 -11.27
N ALA A 831 7.29 -18.75 -10.03
CA ALA A 831 8.66 -18.79 -9.51
C ALA A 831 9.54 -19.78 -10.28
N VAL A 832 9.03 -20.99 -10.56
CA VAL A 832 9.74 -22.02 -11.34
C VAL A 832 10.09 -21.50 -12.74
N ILE A 833 9.10 -20.90 -13.43
CA ILE A 833 9.29 -20.40 -14.78
C ILE A 833 10.28 -19.22 -14.80
N ARG A 834 10.11 -18.27 -13.87
CA ARG A 834 10.96 -17.07 -13.77
C ARG A 834 12.41 -17.43 -13.50
N ALA A 835 12.68 -18.38 -12.61
CA ALA A 835 14.03 -18.82 -12.30
C ALA A 835 14.73 -19.39 -13.53
N TRP A 836 14.05 -20.22 -14.31
CA TRP A 836 14.60 -20.78 -15.54
C TRP A 836 14.87 -19.71 -16.60
N LEU A 837 13.90 -18.83 -16.88
CA LEU A 837 14.06 -17.77 -17.89
C LEU A 837 15.17 -16.77 -17.54
N ALA A 838 15.31 -16.42 -16.26
CA ALA A 838 16.36 -15.51 -15.81
C ALA A 838 17.77 -16.07 -16.03
N ALA A 839 17.95 -17.39 -15.99
CA ALA A 839 19.23 -18.04 -16.30
C ALA A 839 19.65 -17.92 -17.79
N HIS A 840 18.72 -17.51 -18.65
CA HIS A 840 18.91 -17.34 -20.10
C HIS A 840 18.79 -15.88 -20.56
N ASP A 841 18.95 -14.92 -19.64
CA ASP A 841 18.84 -13.48 -19.91
C ASP A 841 17.48 -13.05 -20.50
N ILE A 842 16.42 -13.77 -20.12
CA ILE A 842 15.04 -13.46 -20.49
C ILE A 842 14.34 -12.83 -19.28
N LEU A 843 14.07 -11.54 -19.36
CA LEU A 843 13.38 -10.76 -18.34
C LEU A 843 11.86 -10.73 -18.62
N LEU A 844 11.09 -11.07 -17.59
CA LEU A 844 9.63 -10.96 -17.60
C LEU A 844 9.22 -9.56 -17.15
N ALA A 845 8.36 -8.89 -17.92
CA ALA A 845 7.84 -7.58 -17.55
C ALA A 845 6.35 -7.42 -17.91
N GLY A 846 5.56 -6.85 -17.00
CA GLY A 846 4.17 -6.48 -17.28
C GLY A 846 3.15 -7.57 -16.95
N ARG A 847 1.86 -7.22 -17.12
CA ARG A 847 0.68 -7.97 -16.64
C ARG A 847 0.77 -9.48 -16.94
N TYR A 848 0.99 -9.81 -18.22
CA TYR A 848 0.89 -11.19 -18.69
C TYR A 848 2.22 -11.95 -18.67
N SER A 849 3.35 -11.26 -18.58
CA SER A 849 4.65 -11.91 -18.55
C SER A 849 5.09 -12.19 -17.12
N GLU A 850 4.89 -11.24 -16.21
CA GLU A 850 5.10 -11.45 -14.77
C GLU A 850 3.95 -12.25 -14.14
N TRP A 851 2.85 -12.42 -14.87
CA TRP A 851 1.62 -13.10 -14.45
C TRP A 851 0.98 -12.43 -13.22
N GLU A 852 0.97 -11.10 -13.20
CA GLU A 852 0.44 -10.27 -12.12
C GLU A 852 -0.71 -9.39 -12.63
N TYR A 853 -1.70 -9.11 -11.77
CA TYR A 853 -2.79 -8.21 -12.15
C TYR A 853 -2.31 -6.76 -12.10
N TYR A 854 -2.12 -6.14 -13.27
CA TYR A 854 -1.68 -4.74 -13.42
C TYR A 854 -2.72 -3.84 -14.08
N ASN A 855 -2.69 -2.56 -13.71
CA ASN A 855 -3.25 -1.45 -14.48
C ASN A 855 -2.17 -0.85 -15.40
N SER A 856 -2.54 0.11 -16.25
CA SER A 856 -1.62 0.72 -17.23
C SER A 856 -0.45 1.48 -16.61
N ASP A 857 -0.65 2.14 -15.46
CA ASP A 857 0.38 2.80 -14.66
C ASP A 857 1.48 1.81 -14.20
N HIS A 858 1.07 0.67 -13.65
CA HIS A 858 1.97 -0.40 -13.25
C HIS A 858 2.69 -1.01 -14.46
N ALA A 859 1.99 -1.12 -15.60
CA ALA A 859 2.58 -1.61 -16.83
C ALA A 859 3.70 -0.70 -17.35
N PHE A 860 3.54 0.63 -17.28
CA PHE A 860 4.61 1.60 -17.61
C PHE A 860 5.82 1.45 -16.70
N LEU A 861 5.59 1.36 -15.39
CA LEU A 861 6.65 1.19 -14.40
C LEU A 861 7.41 -0.14 -14.57
N ALA A 862 6.70 -1.22 -14.89
CA ALA A 862 7.31 -2.51 -15.17
C ALA A 862 8.25 -2.45 -16.39
N GLY A 863 7.85 -1.74 -17.45
CA GLY A 863 8.67 -1.55 -18.64
C GLY A 863 9.96 -0.77 -18.33
N LYS A 864 9.83 0.33 -17.59
CA LYS A 864 10.97 1.13 -17.10
C LYS A 864 11.94 0.29 -16.29
N LYS A 865 11.41 -0.46 -15.30
CA LYS A 865 12.22 -1.31 -14.43
C LYS A 865 12.99 -2.38 -15.21
N ALA A 866 12.34 -3.01 -16.19
CA ALA A 866 12.98 -4.02 -17.02
C ALA A 866 14.12 -3.44 -17.86
N ALA A 867 13.92 -2.25 -18.46
CA ALA A 867 14.97 -1.53 -19.18
C ALA A 867 16.16 -1.19 -18.27
N GLU A 868 15.89 -0.63 -17.08
CA GLU A 868 16.93 -0.28 -16.10
C GLU A 868 17.73 -1.51 -15.63
N GLN A 869 17.06 -2.66 -15.46
CA GLN A 869 17.73 -3.91 -15.11
C GLN A 869 18.69 -4.38 -16.20
N VAL A 870 18.28 -4.34 -17.47
CA VAL A 870 19.14 -4.71 -18.60
C VAL A 870 20.30 -3.72 -18.73
N SER A 871 20.07 -2.41 -18.66
CA SER A 871 21.13 -1.41 -18.72
C SER A 871 22.15 -1.57 -17.59
N ALA A 872 21.70 -1.85 -16.37
CA ALA A 872 22.59 -2.10 -15.22
C ALA A 872 23.38 -3.42 -15.33
N GLN A 873 22.81 -4.44 -15.98
CA GLN A 873 23.56 -5.67 -16.31
C GLN A 873 24.67 -5.36 -17.34
N THR A 874 24.33 -4.62 -18.39
CA THR A 874 25.27 -4.18 -19.44
C THR A 874 26.47 -3.43 -18.87
N MET A 875 26.23 -2.47 -17.98
CA MET A 875 27.30 -1.67 -17.37
C MET A 875 28.24 -2.53 -16.51
N ARG A 876 27.70 -3.53 -15.81
CA ARG A 876 28.49 -4.46 -14.99
C ARG A 876 29.34 -5.40 -15.85
N GLU A 877 28.80 -5.90 -16.96
CA GLU A 877 29.54 -6.74 -17.90
C GLU A 877 30.69 -5.96 -18.54
N GLN A 878 30.44 -4.71 -18.97
CA GLN A 878 31.47 -3.83 -19.54
C GLN A 878 32.59 -3.52 -18.53
N GLN A 879 32.24 -3.29 -17.25
CA GLN A 879 33.21 -3.07 -16.17
C GLN A 879 33.99 -4.34 -15.77
N ALA A 880 33.47 -5.53 -16.03
CA ALA A 880 34.17 -6.78 -15.76
C ALA A 880 35.14 -7.18 -16.90
N THR A 881 34.92 -6.67 -18.11
CA THR A 881 35.77 -6.89 -19.29
C THR A 881 36.80 -5.79 -19.56
N ALA A 882 36.71 -4.65 -18.86
CA ALA A 882 37.65 -3.54 -18.89
C ALA A 882 38.59 -3.63 -17.68
#